data_AF-A0A7X6VQV4-F1
#
_entry.id   AF-A0A7X6VQV4-F1
#
_cell.length_a   1.000
_cell.length_b   1.000
_cell.length_c   1.000
_cell.angle_alpha   90.00
_cell.angle_beta   90.00
_cell.angle_gamma   90.00
#
_symmetry.space_group_name_H-M   'P 1'
#
loop_
_entity.id
_entity.type
_entity.pdbx_description
1 polymer ?
#
loop_
_entity_poly.entity_id
_entity_poly.type
_entity_poly.pdbx_seq_one_letter_code
_entity_poly.pdbx_strand_id
1 'polypeptide(L)'
;MQLRRCQYTAIITLVFFMIGLSLPSLKPAFANYYGVDITFSELNDKVLSGEVEFNIHTKVASDSDIQDNWTLRYKMEITDLASNTQNVGQVVYYGQNLDSSFSINIAGTIFKPEDNFTLDQLKANGIKTNFKTNFNEGDYVITISLIRVDDKNQEIELLGQKSKIITISDVIYTFLTPDFNQELMPGEITFTINSRVAESVSDTVYLRHKVTLWRNNFPLGEHKIQYKENNAWLDFTTNEDGVAYFGPEEGFKLEDLPELKSVNGITSEFKSLLTIGEYRIKLELIALDEEGEIIVGKSTERSFSVQRYPELISKFPDSDITGLTNDDLFPQEIDGVMRYFIKLTYKLDGDLRLTDNAFNLLRSSTVYSSGGSIANLIDTDFLSKAEETDGYVSKYIFVKEGDVAHLYIPVKPLRPQTNYQVRINPNIIYYFGGNNFDGSGNKAESWSFGTMAVPTVTGLSIGSVGEDYDVSEPIIITGDYFDSDNITVRFNDTYAYRVNVHNSDTGSYLEVYLPRGRDRLEPGVYDVTILKNNHENYSQTLYSSFSVVKASSLPVPQDGIRVKTDSRLGDVVQSVKTSSDTLLLKSSSSRQGYLYLDLDKLMGENVLVRKIEFPNNWRNITSLSTTSKWVNATLYNLRLDSSLYGTDDYELRLGRVDPNLIPTLKRGMINTAVKSEFIEIGAEGLTFDKIEVEIPYVNSDGQRIRVLRYDETFRQWYEQPFTKDLLNSRVHFSATQGGIFVVVE
;
A
#
# COMPACT_ATOMS: atom_id res chain seq x y z
N MET A 1 42.73 -58.61 53.83
CA MET A 1 43.12 -57.27 54.34
C MET A 1 42.92 -56.29 53.20
N GLN A 2 41.71 -55.72 53.13
CA GLN A 2 41.27 -54.81 52.08
C GLN A 2 41.77 -53.38 52.33
N LEU A 3 41.73 -52.57 51.26
CA LEU A 3 41.95 -51.11 51.21
C LEU A 3 43.39 -50.63 51.34
N ARG A 4 44.04 -50.41 50.19
CA ARG A 4 44.86 -49.23 49.83
C ARG A 4 45.59 -49.51 48.50
N ARG A 5 45.03 -49.05 47.37
CA ARG A 5 45.78 -48.77 46.12
C ARG A 5 45.02 -48.04 45.01
N CYS A 6 43.78 -47.56 45.21
CA CYS A 6 43.01 -46.82 44.20
C CYS A 6 42.93 -45.29 44.40
N GLN A 7 44.00 -44.59 44.80
CA GLN A 7 43.92 -43.13 44.99
C GLN A 7 44.97 -42.27 44.26
N TYR A 8 45.78 -42.82 43.35
CA TYR A 8 46.78 -42.00 42.65
C TYR A 8 46.38 -41.50 41.25
N THR A 9 45.35 -42.07 40.61
CA THR A 9 44.96 -41.66 39.24
C THR A 9 44.07 -40.42 39.20
N ALA A 10 43.34 -40.11 40.28
CA ALA A 10 42.39 -38.99 40.31
C ALA A 10 43.03 -37.61 40.57
N ILE A 11 44.30 -37.55 41.01
CA ILE A 11 44.94 -36.30 41.45
C ILE A 11 45.66 -35.57 40.31
N ILE A 12 46.09 -36.27 39.24
CA ILE A 12 46.83 -35.63 38.13
C ILE A 12 45.90 -34.87 37.19
N THR A 13 44.63 -35.30 37.03
CA THR A 13 43.67 -34.63 36.14
C THR A 13 43.08 -33.35 36.75
N LEU A 14 43.02 -33.23 38.08
CA LEU A 14 42.36 -32.09 38.74
C LEU A 14 43.25 -30.83 38.86
N VAL A 15 44.58 -30.96 38.81
CA VAL A 15 45.50 -29.81 39.00
C VAL A 15 45.74 -29.02 37.70
N PHE A 16 45.49 -29.59 36.52
CA PHE A 16 45.61 -28.87 35.25
C PHE A 16 44.41 -27.96 34.92
N PHE A 17 43.30 -28.07 35.65
CA PHE A 17 42.02 -27.44 35.30
C PHE A 17 41.77 -26.04 35.92
N MET A 18 42.72 -25.47 36.68
CA MET A 18 42.46 -24.23 37.45
C MET A 18 43.40 -23.04 37.21
N ILE A 19 44.42 -23.13 36.36
CA ILE A 19 45.30 -21.97 36.12
C ILE A 19 45.57 -21.83 34.62
N GLY A 20 45.00 -20.77 34.02
CA GLY A 20 45.23 -20.36 32.64
C GLY A 20 46.65 -19.86 32.43
N LEU A 21 47.60 -20.79 32.29
CA LEU A 21 48.98 -20.55 31.91
C LEU A 21 49.30 -21.35 30.64
N SER A 22 49.90 -20.69 29.65
CA SER A 22 50.51 -21.35 28.49
C SER A 22 51.56 -22.35 28.95
N LEU A 23 51.42 -23.62 28.54
CA LEU A 23 52.34 -24.68 28.94
C LEU A 23 53.55 -24.77 28.00
N PRO A 24 54.79 -24.83 28.52
CA PRO A 24 55.91 -25.45 27.82
C PRO A 24 55.73 -26.97 27.81
N SER A 25 56.26 -27.63 26.77
CA SER A 25 56.21 -29.07 26.52
C SER A 25 56.51 -29.94 27.76
N LEU A 26 55.48 -30.50 28.39
CA LEU A 26 55.60 -31.53 29.41
C LEU A 26 55.14 -32.86 28.83
N LYS A 27 56.11 -33.73 28.49
CA LYS A 27 55.85 -35.14 28.18
C LYS A 27 55.29 -35.82 29.44
N PRO A 28 54.08 -36.41 29.43
CA PRO A 28 53.62 -37.17 30.57
C PRO A 28 54.44 -38.47 30.65
N ALA A 29 55.05 -38.72 31.81
CA ALA A 29 55.66 -40.00 32.12
C ALA A 29 54.54 -40.98 32.48
N PHE A 30 54.14 -41.83 31.53
CA PHE A 30 53.16 -42.88 31.74
C PHE A 30 53.84 -44.14 32.28
N ALA A 31 53.21 -44.76 33.28
CA ALA A 31 53.73 -45.96 33.93
C ALA A 31 53.57 -47.19 33.03
N ASN A 32 54.66 -47.91 32.78
CA ASN A 32 54.62 -49.24 32.18
C ASN A 32 53.98 -50.21 33.18
N TYR A 33 52.76 -50.65 32.90
CA TYR A 33 52.14 -51.76 33.60
C TYR A 33 52.69 -53.07 33.03
N TYR A 34 52.96 -54.05 33.90
CA TYR A 34 53.35 -55.42 33.52
C TYR A 34 54.55 -55.56 32.55
N GLY A 35 55.43 -54.55 32.44
CA GLY A 35 56.56 -54.57 31.51
C GLY A 35 56.16 -54.44 30.04
N VAL A 36 54.96 -53.95 29.72
CA VAL A 36 54.51 -53.70 28.35
C VAL A 36 54.90 -52.27 27.92
N ASP A 37 55.58 -52.14 26.78
CA ASP A 37 55.88 -50.87 26.14
C ASP A 37 55.15 -50.79 24.79
N ILE A 38 54.39 -49.71 24.59
CA ILE A 38 53.62 -49.42 23.37
C ILE A 38 54.14 -48.11 22.79
N THR A 39 54.53 -48.14 21.52
CA THR A 39 55.06 -46.98 20.80
C THR A 39 54.30 -46.76 19.49
N PHE A 40 54.01 -45.49 19.20
CA PHE A 40 53.51 -45.07 17.90
C PHE A 40 54.69 -44.82 16.97
N SER A 41 54.61 -45.32 15.75
CA SER A 41 55.52 -45.04 14.64
C SER A 41 54.72 -44.52 13.47
N GLU A 42 55.30 -43.59 12.70
CA GLU A 42 54.69 -43.02 11.49
C GLU A 42 53.41 -42.18 11.75
N LEU A 43 53.07 -41.90 13.01
CA LEU A 43 52.05 -40.92 13.40
C LEU A 43 52.73 -39.61 13.80
N ASN A 44 52.53 -38.53 13.05
CA ASN A 44 53.03 -37.19 13.39
C ASN A 44 52.09 -36.46 14.37
N ASP A 45 52.61 -35.44 15.06
CA ASP A 45 51.81 -34.63 16.02
C ASP A 45 50.82 -33.69 15.29
N LYS A 46 51.05 -33.44 14.00
CA LYS A 46 50.17 -32.70 13.10
C LYS A 46 49.91 -33.55 11.86
N VAL A 47 48.65 -33.75 11.50
CA VAL A 47 48.26 -34.56 10.34
C VAL A 47 47.15 -33.84 9.56
N LEU A 48 46.98 -34.17 8.28
CA LEU A 48 45.92 -33.61 7.44
C LEU A 48 44.60 -34.31 7.70
N SER A 49 43.49 -33.59 7.50
CA SER A 49 42.15 -34.18 7.53
C SER A 49 42.00 -35.20 6.40
N GLY A 50 41.25 -36.27 6.67
CA GLY A 50 41.13 -37.41 5.77
C GLY A 50 41.79 -38.65 6.33
N GLU A 51 42.24 -39.52 5.44
CA GLU A 51 42.69 -40.86 5.78
C GLU A 51 44.12 -40.85 6.33
N VAL A 52 44.27 -41.32 7.56
CA VAL A 52 45.56 -41.36 8.28
C VAL A 52 45.93 -42.80 8.57
N GLU A 53 47.13 -43.18 8.11
CA GLU A 53 47.73 -44.49 8.36
C GLU A 53 48.89 -44.36 9.36
N PHE A 54 48.92 -45.23 10.38
CA PHE A 54 50.02 -45.26 11.33
C PHE A 54 50.25 -46.64 11.93
N ASN A 55 51.45 -46.84 12.46
CA ASN A 55 51.86 -48.12 13.00
C ASN A 55 52.07 -48.07 14.52
N ILE A 56 51.78 -49.18 15.18
CA ILE A 56 52.02 -49.36 16.62
C ILE A 56 52.96 -50.52 16.80
N HIS A 57 54.00 -50.32 17.61
CA HIS A 57 54.90 -51.37 18.04
C HIS A 57 54.70 -51.65 19.52
N THR A 58 54.41 -52.91 19.86
CA THR A 58 54.31 -53.35 21.26
C THR A 58 55.41 -54.33 21.59
N LYS A 59 56.07 -54.11 22.72
CA LYS A 59 57.11 -54.98 23.27
C LYS A 59 56.76 -55.36 24.70
N VAL A 60 56.87 -56.64 25.02
CA VAL A 60 56.73 -57.13 26.40
C VAL A 60 58.11 -57.44 26.95
N ALA A 61 58.41 -56.93 28.15
CA ALA A 61 59.66 -57.19 28.84
C ALA A 61 59.79 -58.68 29.19
N SER A 62 61.02 -59.19 29.20
CA SER A 62 61.32 -60.59 29.47
C SER A 62 60.91 -61.06 30.87
N ASP A 63 60.70 -60.13 31.80
CA ASP A 63 60.31 -60.31 33.19
C ASP A 63 58.84 -59.91 33.47
N SER A 64 57.99 -59.84 32.45
CA SER A 64 56.56 -59.52 32.61
C SER A 64 55.81 -60.57 33.43
N ASP A 65 54.91 -60.15 34.33
CA ASP A 65 54.00 -61.06 35.05
C ASP A 65 52.81 -61.57 34.19
N ILE A 66 52.85 -61.35 32.88
CA ILE A 66 51.83 -61.84 31.93
C ILE A 66 52.04 -63.35 31.74
N GLN A 67 50.98 -64.14 31.94
CA GLN A 67 51.06 -65.60 31.82
C GLN A 67 50.84 -66.04 30.36
N ASP A 68 51.55 -67.10 29.94
CA ASP A 68 51.53 -67.56 28.55
C ASP A 68 50.13 -68.05 28.08
N ASN A 69 49.26 -68.43 29.02
CA ASN A 69 47.89 -68.87 28.75
C ASN A 69 46.85 -67.73 28.68
N TRP A 70 47.27 -66.47 28.73
CA TRP A 70 46.34 -65.34 28.64
C TRP A 70 45.95 -65.04 27.20
N THR A 71 44.67 -64.71 27.04
CA THR A 71 44.07 -64.22 25.80
C THR A 71 44.17 -62.70 25.77
N LEU A 72 44.87 -62.14 24.78
CA LEU A 72 45.18 -60.72 24.68
C LEU A 72 44.46 -60.06 23.50
N ARG A 73 44.19 -58.74 23.64
CA ARG A 73 43.56 -57.91 22.61
C ARG A 73 44.04 -56.46 22.68
N TYR A 74 44.10 -55.77 21.53
CA TYR A 74 44.25 -54.31 21.49
C TYR A 74 42.91 -53.58 21.56
N LYS A 75 42.88 -52.47 22.30
CA LYS A 75 41.76 -51.55 22.38
C LYS A 75 42.25 -50.15 22.00
N MET A 76 41.61 -49.53 21.02
CA MET A 76 41.87 -48.16 20.59
C MET A 76 40.71 -47.25 21.00
N GLU A 77 41.03 -46.08 21.53
CA GLU A 77 40.08 -45.02 21.85
C GLU A 77 40.56 -43.71 21.21
N ILE A 78 39.66 -43.02 20.50
CA ILE A 78 39.93 -41.73 19.86
C ILE A 78 39.01 -40.69 20.49
N THR A 79 39.59 -39.64 21.08
CA THR A 79 38.84 -38.57 21.75
C THR A 79 39.06 -37.25 21.05
N ASP A 80 37.99 -36.59 20.61
CA ASP A 80 38.00 -35.20 20.14
C ASP A 80 38.05 -34.25 21.34
N LEU A 81 39.03 -33.35 21.39
CA LEU A 81 39.26 -32.41 22.48
C LEU A 81 38.36 -31.16 22.40
N ALA A 82 37.81 -30.82 21.23
CA ALA A 82 37.03 -29.59 21.04
C ALA A 82 35.58 -29.73 21.49
N SER A 83 34.99 -30.90 21.29
CA SER A 83 33.55 -31.09 21.50
C SER A 83 33.17 -31.25 22.98
N ASN A 84 34.12 -31.50 23.89
CA ASN A 84 33.95 -31.84 25.33
C ASN A 84 32.89 -32.92 25.61
N THR A 85 32.30 -33.45 24.53
CA THR A 85 31.64 -34.72 24.46
C THR A 85 32.80 -35.67 24.49
N GLN A 86 33.03 -36.21 25.67
CA GLN A 86 33.39 -37.59 25.71
C GLN A 86 32.48 -38.31 24.69
N ASN A 87 33.03 -38.70 23.54
CA ASN A 87 32.69 -39.98 22.96
C ASN A 87 33.14 -41.11 23.93
N VAL A 88 32.79 -40.98 25.23
CA VAL A 88 32.84 -42.07 26.20
C VAL A 88 31.60 -42.88 25.90
N GLY A 89 31.86 -43.80 24.98
CA GLY A 89 30.83 -44.53 24.28
C GLY A 89 31.29 -45.14 22.97
N GLN A 90 32.48 -44.84 22.45
CA GLN A 90 33.14 -45.77 21.53
C GLN A 90 34.36 -46.39 22.20
N VAL A 91 34.07 -47.29 23.14
CA VAL A 91 34.86 -48.52 23.13
C VAL A 91 34.52 -49.17 21.79
N VAL A 92 35.46 -49.23 20.85
CA VAL A 92 35.27 -50.04 19.65
C VAL A 92 35.27 -51.51 20.09
N TYR A 93 34.09 -51.99 20.50
CA TYR A 93 33.65 -53.34 20.16
C TYR A 93 32.98 -53.18 18.80
N TYR A 94 33.59 -53.74 17.75
CA TYR A 94 33.19 -53.52 16.35
C TYR A 94 31.68 -53.69 16.14
N GLY A 95 31.04 -52.57 15.77
CA GLY A 95 29.60 -52.48 15.61
C GLY A 95 29.14 -51.07 15.27
N GLN A 96 29.27 -50.73 13.98
CA GLN A 96 28.63 -49.64 13.22
C GLN A 96 29.39 -48.32 13.02
N ASN A 97 29.64 -48.07 11.72
CA ASN A 97 29.84 -46.78 11.03
C ASN A 97 31.21 -46.09 11.06
N LEU A 98 32.28 -46.84 10.82
CA LEU A 98 33.47 -46.33 10.11
C LEU A 98 33.88 -47.38 9.06
N ASP A 99 34.06 -46.97 7.80
CA ASP A 99 34.70 -47.79 6.76
C ASP A 99 36.20 -47.92 7.08
N SER A 100 36.53 -48.77 8.05
CA SER A 100 37.91 -49.02 8.46
C SER A 100 38.31 -50.44 8.05
N SER A 101 39.20 -50.56 7.06
CA SER A 101 39.94 -51.80 6.80
C SER A 101 41.15 -51.87 7.73
N PHE A 102 41.22 -52.91 8.55
CA PHE A 102 42.30 -53.10 9.53
C PHE A 102 42.94 -54.47 9.34
N SER A 103 44.25 -54.55 9.60
CA SER A 103 44.99 -55.82 9.63
C SER A 103 46.15 -55.75 10.62
N ILE A 104 46.21 -56.68 11.59
CA ILE A 104 47.41 -56.93 12.42
C ILE A 104 48.26 -57.97 11.69
N ASN A 105 49.55 -57.71 11.49
CA ASN A 105 50.46 -58.73 11.00
C ASN A 105 51.30 -59.27 12.15
N ILE A 106 51.12 -60.55 12.50
CA ILE A 106 51.95 -61.24 13.49
C ILE A 106 52.73 -62.34 12.77
N ALA A 107 54.05 -62.18 12.69
CA ALA A 107 54.97 -63.18 12.11
C ALA A 107 54.54 -63.69 10.71
N GLY A 108 53.96 -62.82 9.88
CA GLY A 108 53.50 -63.16 8.52
C GLY A 108 52.05 -63.65 8.43
N THR A 109 51.32 -63.72 9.54
CA THR A 109 49.88 -64.04 9.57
C THR A 109 49.07 -62.77 9.77
N ILE A 110 48.06 -62.55 8.92
CA ILE A 110 47.17 -61.39 8.98
C ILE A 110 45.98 -61.72 9.88
N PHE A 111 45.84 -60.98 10.97
CA PHE A 111 44.75 -61.04 11.93
C PHE A 111 43.82 -59.84 11.74
N LYS A 112 42.53 -60.09 11.93
CA LYS A 112 41.49 -59.07 12.03
C LYS A 112 41.49 -58.47 13.44
N PRO A 113 40.92 -57.27 13.65
CA PRO A 113 41.00 -56.63 14.95
C PRO A 113 40.21 -57.34 16.06
N GLU A 114 39.23 -58.16 15.70
CA GLU A 114 38.50 -59.05 16.61
C GLU A 114 39.30 -60.27 17.06
N ASP A 115 40.45 -60.54 16.45
CA ASP A 115 41.21 -61.74 16.73
C ASP A 115 41.97 -61.59 18.05
N ASN A 116 41.81 -62.60 18.89
CA ASN A 116 42.59 -62.74 20.09
C ASN A 116 43.94 -63.37 19.76
N PHE A 117 44.99 -62.95 20.46
CA PHE A 117 46.32 -63.53 20.34
C PHE A 117 46.91 -63.91 21.70
N THR A 118 47.86 -64.84 21.69
CA THR A 118 48.54 -65.32 22.89
C THR A 118 49.84 -64.54 23.15
N LEU A 119 50.39 -64.68 24.35
CA LEU A 119 51.65 -64.04 24.72
C LEU A 119 52.84 -64.53 23.88
N ASP A 120 52.85 -65.80 23.48
CA ASP A 120 53.90 -66.37 22.62
C ASP A 120 53.93 -65.69 21.24
N GLN A 121 52.76 -65.35 20.70
CA GLN A 121 52.61 -64.61 19.45
C GLN A 121 53.14 -63.16 19.59
N LEU A 122 52.99 -62.55 20.76
CA LEU A 122 53.47 -61.20 21.07
C LEU A 122 54.99 -61.15 21.33
N LYS A 123 55.56 -62.16 22.01
CA LYS A 123 56.99 -62.25 22.35
C LYS A 123 57.89 -62.53 21.15
N ALA A 124 57.39 -63.20 20.11
CA ALA A 124 58.22 -63.73 19.02
C ALA A 124 58.94 -62.66 18.18
N ASN A 125 58.45 -61.41 18.08
CA ASN A 125 59.15 -60.31 17.37
C ASN A 125 58.68 -58.88 17.72
N GLY A 126 57.81 -58.70 18.72
CA GLY A 126 57.05 -57.46 18.88
C GLY A 126 56.02 -57.30 17.76
N ILE A 127 54.80 -56.88 18.10
CA ILE A 127 53.73 -56.76 17.11
C ILE A 127 53.80 -55.36 16.48
N LYS A 128 53.95 -55.29 15.14
CA LYS A 128 53.69 -54.10 14.34
C LYS A 128 52.24 -54.17 13.84
N THR A 129 51.39 -53.30 14.34
CA THR A 129 49.99 -53.19 13.91
C THR A 129 49.79 -51.93 13.11
N ASN A 130 49.20 -52.05 11.93
CA ASN A 130 48.85 -50.93 11.07
C ASN A 130 47.40 -50.49 11.34
N PHE A 131 47.21 -49.20 11.53
CA PHE A 131 45.92 -48.56 11.75
C PHE A 131 45.64 -47.53 10.67
N LYS A 132 44.41 -47.54 10.16
CA LYS A 132 43.95 -46.66 9.11
C LYS A 132 42.58 -46.10 9.49
N THR A 133 42.45 -44.78 9.61
CA THR A 133 41.19 -44.12 10.03
C THR A 133 41.07 -42.72 9.44
N ASN A 134 39.85 -42.24 9.27
CA ASN A 134 39.56 -40.89 8.79
C ASN A 134 39.39 -39.92 9.97
N PHE A 135 40.05 -38.76 9.92
CA PHE A 135 39.86 -37.67 10.89
C PHE A 135 39.26 -36.41 10.23
N ASN A 136 38.41 -35.71 11.00
CA ASN A 136 37.96 -34.35 10.68
C ASN A 136 38.90 -33.32 11.32
N GLU A 137 38.73 -32.02 11.02
CA GLU A 137 39.47 -30.95 11.70
C GLU A 137 39.24 -30.98 13.22
N GLY A 138 40.31 -30.89 14.01
CA GLY A 138 40.26 -30.90 15.47
C GLY A 138 41.52 -31.46 16.13
N ASP A 139 41.61 -31.30 17.44
CA ASP A 139 42.66 -31.95 18.23
C ASP A 139 42.13 -33.27 18.78
N TYR A 140 42.85 -34.37 18.55
CA TYR A 140 42.46 -35.71 18.97
C TYR A 140 43.48 -36.32 19.92
N VAL A 141 43.00 -37.08 20.90
CA VAL A 141 43.81 -38.00 21.69
C VAL A 141 43.54 -39.41 21.22
N ILE A 142 44.56 -40.06 20.63
CA ILE A 142 44.53 -41.48 20.32
C ILE A 142 45.14 -42.24 21.48
N THR A 143 44.39 -43.17 22.04
CA THR A 143 44.79 -44.02 23.16
C THR A 143 44.75 -45.48 22.74
N ILE A 144 45.83 -46.20 23.03
CA ILE A 144 46.00 -47.60 22.67
C ILE A 144 46.31 -48.38 23.92
N SER A 145 45.53 -49.42 24.15
CA SER A 145 45.58 -50.26 25.32
C SER A 145 45.77 -51.72 24.89
N LEU A 146 46.69 -52.42 25.53
CA LEU A 146 46.76 -53.89 25.48
C LEU A 146 46.00 -54.42 26.69
N ILE A 147 44.98 -55.25 26.45
CA ILE A 147 44.10 -55.79 27.49
C ILE A 147 44.10 -57.31 27.48
N ARG A 148 43.85 -57.89 28.66
CA ARG A 148 43.51 -59.30 28.83
C ARG A 148 41.99 -59.46 28.75
N VAL A 149 41.54 -60.46 28.02
CA VAL A 149 40.12 -60.81 27.92
C VAL A 149 39.81 -62.21 28.45
N ASP A 150 38.57 -62.44 28.86
CA ASP A 150 38.07 -63.77 29.24
C ASP A 150 37.60 -64.58 28.02
N ASP A 151 37.14 -65.81 28.27
CA ASP A 151 36.60 -66.71 27.24
C ASP A 151 35.32 -66.17 26.57
N LYS A 152 34.75 -65.10 27.11
CA LYS A 152 33.60 -64.36 26.55
C LYS A 152 34.01 -63.04 25.90
N ASN A 153 35.31 -62.81 25.70
CA ASN A 153 35.89 -61.59 25.12
C ASN A 153 35.62 -60.31 25.94
N GLN A 154 35.37 -60.43 27.25
CA GLN A 154 35.20 -59.29 28.15
C GLN A 154 36.56 -58.84 28.70
N GLU A 155 36.79 -57.53 28.75
CA GLU A 155 37.98 -56.91 29.34
C GLU A 155 38.07 -57.29 30.83
N ILE A 156 39.11 -58.05 31.19
CA ILE A 156 39.41 -58.42 32.57
C ILE A 156 40.41 -57.42 33.17
N GLU A 157 41.46 -57.11 32.42
CA GLU A 157 42.63 -56.41 32.95
C GLU A 157 43.37 -55.61 31.87
N LEU A 158 43.80 -54.39 32.22
CA LEU A 158 44.64 -53.53 31.39
C LEU A 158 46.12 -53.87 31.63
N LEU A 159 46.82 -54.27 30.57
CA LEU A 159 48.21 -54.72 30.64
C LEU A 159 49.21 -53.62 30.27
N GLY A 160 48.84 -52.69 29.38
CA GLY A 160 49.66 -51.55 29.02
C GLY A 160 48.86 -50.53 28.22
N GLN A 161 49.26 -49.26 28.24
CA GLN A 161 48.55 -48.19 27.53
C GLN A 161 49.51 -47.09 27.07
N LYS A 162 49.22 -46.50 25.90
CA LYS A 162 49.89 -45.30 25.39
C LYS A 162 48.89 -44.36 24.74
N SER A 163 49.02 -43.07 25.02
CA SER A 163 48.24 -42.03 24.35
C SER A 163 49.15 -41.08 23.57
N LYS A 164 48.63 -40.56 22.45
CA LYS A 164 49.26 -39.53 21.62
C LYS A 164 48.22 -38.49 21.22
N ILE A 165 48.58 -37.21 21.34
CA ILE A 165 47.77 -36.11 20.84
C ILE A 165 48.17 -35.87 19.38
N ILE A 166 47.18 -35.70 18.51
CA ILE A 166 47.38 -35.25 17.13
C ILE A 166 46.47 -34.06 16.86
N THR A 167 46.98 -33.08 16.14
CA THR A 167 46.20 -31.95 15.63
C THR A 167 45.91 -32.18 14.16
N ILE A 168 44.63 -32.22 13.81
CA ILE A 168 44.14 -32.33 12.44
C ILE A 168 43.71 -30.95 12.01
N SER A 169 44.29 -30.46 10.91
CA SER A 169 44.01 -29.12 10.42
C SER A 169 43.71 -29.12 8.92
N ASP A 170 42.85 -28.20 8.52
CA ASP A 170 42.21 -28.21 7.20
C ASP A 170 42.74 -27.12 6.24
N VAL A 171 42.59 -27.35 4.95
CA VAL A 171 42.68 -26.33 3.91
C VAL A 171 41.31 -25.68 3.78
N ILE A 172 41.25 -24.35 3.91
CA ILE A 172 39.99 -23.60 3.88
C ILE A 172 39.94 -22.74 2.63
N TYR A 173 39.00 -23.05 1.73
CA TYR A 173 38.57 -22.11 0.69
C TYR A 173 37.27 -21.43 1.14
N THR A 174 37.26 -20.11 1.10
CA THR A 174 36.08 -19.29 1.37
C THR A 174 35.77 -18.43 0.15
N PHE A 175 34.61 -18.64 -0.45
CA PHE A 175 34.13 -17.74 -1.49
C PHE A 175 33.68 -16.41 -0.88
N LEU A 176 34.26 -15.31 -1.35
CA LEU A 176 33.91 -13.94 -0.99
C LEU A 176 32.92 -13.33 -2.00
N THR A 177 33.09 -13.63 -3.28
CA THR A 177 32.16 -13.22 -4.35
C THR A 177 32.03 -14.33 -5.41
N PRO A 178 30.94 -14.35 -6.19
CA PRO A 178 29.71 -13.56 -6.02
C PRO A 178 28.90 -14.01 -4.79
N ASP A 179 27.90 -13.23 -4.39
CA ASP A 179 26.96 -13.66 -3.35
C ASP A 179 26.10 -14.80 -3.92
N PHE A 180 26.43 -16.04 -3.55
CA PHE A 180 25.72 -17.24 -4.00
C PHE A 180 24.29 -17.34 -3.46
N ASN A 181 23.86 -16.44 -2.57
CA ASN A 181 22.47 -16.34 -2.15
C ASN A 181 21.62 -15.51 -3.13
N GLN A 182 22.24 -14.92 -4.17
CA GLN A 182 21.57 -14.15 -5.20
C GLN A 182 21.65 -14.85 -6.55
N GLU A 183 20.64 -14.61 -7.38
CA GLU A 183 20.61 -15.03 -8.78
C GLU A 183 21.69 -14.28 -9.56
N LEU A 184 22.52 -15.00 -10.33
CA LEU A 184 23.56 -14.39 -11.14
C LEU A 184 23.05 -14.15 -12.56
N MET A 185 23.37 -12.99 -13.14
CA MET A 185 23.06 -12.72 -14.55
C MET A 185 24.08 -13.38 -15.48
N PRO A 186 23.68 -13.83 -16.68
CA PRO A 186 24.63 -14.33 -17.67
C PRO A 186 25.61 -13.24 -18.09
N GLY A 187 26.85 -13.64 -18.36
CA GLY A 187 27.94 -12.72 -18.67
C GLY A 187 29.22 -13.12 -17.97
N GLU A 188 30.16 -12.17 -17.90
CA GLU A 188 31.42 -12.35 -17.21
C GLU A 188 31.19 -12.26 -15.69
N ILE A 189 31.33 -13.38 -15.00
CA ILE A 189 31.16 -13.47 -13.55
C ILE A 189 32.55 -13.58 -12.92
N THR A 190 32.85 -12.68 -11.97
CA THR A 190 34.09 -12.70 -11.19
C THR A 190 33.83 -13.33 -9.82
N PHE A 191 34.65 -14.31 -9.51
CA PHE A 191 34.67 -15.04 -8.27
C PHE A 191 35.93 -14.68 -7.50
N THR A 192 35.76 -14.43 -6.21
CA THR A 192 36.86 -14.11 -5.29
C THR A 192 36.92 -15.20 -4.24
N ILE A 193 38.06 -15.87 -4.11
CA ILE A 193 38.28 -16.91 -3.11
C ILE A 193 39.36 -16.46 -2.15
N ASN A 194 39.11 -16.61 -0.86
CA ASN A 194 40.15 -16.62 0.15
C ASN A 194 40.59 -18.07 0.40
N SER A 195 41.89 -18.34 0.32
CA SER A 195 42.49 -19.66 0.49
C SER A 195 43.45 -19.62 1.68
N ARG A 196 43.31 -20.56 2.62
CA ARG A 196 44.20 -20.73 3.76
C ARG A 196 44.58 -22.19 3.91
N VAL A 197 45.84 -22.43 4.25
CA VAL A 197 46.40 -23.75 4.52
C VAL A 197 46.83 -23.81 5.97
N ALA A 198 46.48 -24.90 6.66
CA ALA A 198 46.91 -25.08 8.04
C ALA A 198 48.41 -25.38 8.19
N GLU A 199 48.93 -25.18 9.40
CA GLU A 199 50.35 -25.44 9.72
C GLU A 199 50.79 -26.91 9.56
N SER A 200 49.85 -27.85 9.43
CA SER A 200 50.12 -29.29 9.29
C SER A 200 50.56 -29.71 7.89
N VAL A 201 50.37 -28.87 6.86
CA VAL A 201 50.88 -29.17 5.50
C VAL A 201 52.39 -28.89 5.44
N SER A 202 53.14 -29.88 4.94
CA SER A 202 54.59 -29.78 4.78
C SER A 202 54.99 -28.64 3.86
N ASP A 203 56.02 -27.88 4.26
CA ASP A 203 56.59 -26.81 3.43
C ASP A 203 57.34 -27.33 2.19
N THR A 204 57.63 -28.63 2.13
CA THR A 204 58.47 -29.22 1.08
C THR A 204 57.68 -29.89 -0.05
N VAL A 205 56.35 -29.99 0.06
CA VAL A 205 55.50 -30.64 -0.94
C VAL A 205 55.08 -29.61 -1.98
N TYR A 206 55.11 -30.00 -3.26
CA TYR A 206 54.57 -29.18 -4.34
C TYR A 206 53.05 -29.27 -4.33
N LEU A 207 52.40 -28.12 -4.27
CA LEU A 207 50.96 -27.97 -4.19
C LEU A 207 50.43 -27.29 -5.45
N ARG A 208 49.19 -27.60 -5.81
CA ARG A 208 48.49 -26.94 -6.91
C ARG A 208 47.01 -26.82 -6.60
N HIS A 209 46.39 -25.76 -7.11
CA HIS A 209 44.94 -25.61 -6.98
C HIS A 209 44.24 -26.31 -8.13
N LYS A 210 43.13 -27.00 -7.81
CA LYS A 210 42.27 -27.73 -8.74
C LYS A 210 40.85 -27.19 -8.63
N VAL A 211 40.27 -26.83 -9.77
CA VAL A 211 38.86 -26.42 -9.89
C VAL A 211 38.13 -27.40 -10.79
N THR A 212 36.94 -27.81 -10.37
CA THR A 212 36.04 -28.62 -11.20
C THR A 212 34.72 -27.88 -11.36
N LEU A 213 34.26 -27.76 -12.60
CA LEU A 213 33.07 -27.00 -12.97
C LEU A 213 32.07 -27.92 -13.66
N TRP A 214 30.82 -27.86 -13.20
CA TRP A 214 29.69 -28.55 -13.83
C TRP A 214 28.63 -27.54 -14.25
N ARG A 215 27.91 -27.88 -15.32
CA ARG A 215 26.67 -27.21 -15.75
C ARG A 215 25.57 -28.25 -15.93
N ASN A 216 24.43 -28.04 -15.29
CA ASN A 216 23.27 -28.95 -15.30
C ASN A 216 23.64 -30.40 -14.96
N ASN A 217 24.52 -30.59 -13.98
CA ASN A 217 25.10 -31.87 -13.55
C ASN A 217 26.05 -32.58 -14.54
N PHE A 218 26.36 -31.96 -15.69
CA PHE A 218 27.38 -32.45 -16.61
C PHE A 218 28.70 -31.69 -16.40
N PRO A 219 29.86 -32.37 -16.50
CA PRO A 219 31.14 -31.69 -16.49
C PRO A 219 31.20 -30.64 -17.61
N LEU A 220 31.63 -29.42 -17.27
CA LEU A 220 31.72 -28.33 -18.22
C LEU A 220 33.12 -28.31 -18.82
N GLY A 221 33.35 -29.14 -19.83
CA GLY A 221 34.64 -29.25 -20.51
C GLY A 221 34.86 -28.19 -21.58
N GLU A 222 36.12 -28.00 -21.97
CA GLU A 222 36.61 -26.99 -22.92
C GLU A 222 36.19 -25.56 -22.58
N HIS A 223 35.92 -25.29 -21.30
CA HIS A 223 35.39 -24.02 -20.84
C HIS A 223 36.48 -23.09 -20.36
N LYS A 224 36.46 -21.87 -20.87
CA LYS A 224 37.48 -20.86 -20.58
C LYS A 224 37.24 -20.21 -19.22
N ILE A 225 38.27 -20.23 -18.38
CA ILE A 225 38.32 -19.53 -17.10
C ILE A 225 39.58 -18.66 -17.11
N GLN A 226 39.52 -17.49 -16.51
CA GLN A 226 40.67 -16.60 -16.36
C GLN A 226 40.98 -16.44 -14.88
N TYR A 227 42.23 -16.58 -14.47
CA TYR A 227 42.66 -16.24 -13.11
C TYR A 227 43.60 -15.04 -13.13
N LYS A 228 43.62 -14.31 -12.02
CA LYS A 228 44.46 -13.12 -11.88
C LYS A 228 45.79 -13.48 -11.23
N GLU A 229 46.89 -13.20 -11.91
CA GLU A 229 48.25 -13.38 -11.43
C GLU A 229 49.07 -12.13 -11.75
N ASN A 230 49.77 -11.55 -10.77
CA ASN A 230 50.61 -10.36 -10.97
C ASN A 230 49.90 -9.19 -11.71
N ASN A 231 48.61 -8.99 -11.44
CA ASN A 231 47.72 -8.04 -12.12
C ASN A 231 47.44 -8.31 -13.62
N ALA A 232 47.81 -9.48 -14.15
CA ALA A 232 47.43 -9.95 -15.47
C ALA A 232 46.35 -11.05 -15.37
N TRP A 233 45.47 -11.12 -16.35
CA TRP A 233 44.51 -12.24 -16.50
C TRP A 233 45.14 -13.32 -17.36
N LEU A 234 45.24 -14.52 -16.82
CA LEU A 234 45.78 -15.69 -17.50
C LEU A 234 44.66 -16.67 -17.81
N ASP A 235 44.66 -17.16 -19.05
CA ASP A 235 43.64 -18.06 -19.56
C ASP A 235 43.99 -19.51 -19.24
N PHE A 236 42.99 -20.27 -18.81
CA PHE A 236 43.05 -21.72 -18.79
C PHE A 236 41.69 -22.30 -19.17
N THR A 237 41.70 -23.57 -19.56
CA THR A 237 40.52 -24.25 -20.07
C THR A 237 40.31 -25.53 -19.27
N THR A 238 39.06 -25.84 -18.94
CA THR A 238 38.71 -27.13 -18.35
C THR A 238 38.89 -28.27 -19.37
N ASN A 239 39.31 -29.44 -18.90
CA ASN A 239 39.36 -30.67 -19.71
C ASN A 239 37.94 -31.29 -19.88
N GLU A 240 37.83 -32.44 -20.54
CA GLU A 240 36.55 -33.13 -20.76
C GLU A 240 35.78 -33.46 -19.46
N ASP A 241 36.49 -33.63 -18.34
CA ASP A 241 35.93 -33.86 -17.01
C ASP A 241 35.56 -32.57 -16.25
N GLY A 242 35.61 -31.42 -16.92
CA GLY A 242 35.32 -30.11 -16.32
C GLY A 242 36.39 -29.65 -15.32
N VAL A 243 37.57 -30.29 -15.32
CA VAL A 243 38.67 -30.03 -14.39
C VAL A 243 39.65 -29.06 -15.01
N ALA A 244 40.12 -28.11 -14.20
CA ALA A 244 41.24 -27.25 -14.52
C ALA A 244 42.15 -27.03 -13.31
N TYR A 245 43.41 -26.67 -13.59
CA TYR A 245 44.42 -26.41 -12.56
C TYR A 245 44.91 -24.97 -12.69
N PHE A 246 45.14 -24.31 -11.55
CA PHE A 246 45.64 -22.94 -11.54
C PHE A 246 46.82 -22.76 -10.57
N GLY A 247 47.66 -21.76 -10.87
CA GLY A 247 49.02 -21.65 -10.36
C GLY A 247 50.07 -22.27 -11.29
N PRO A 248 51.36 -22.25 -10.92
CA PRO A 248 52.45 -22.78 -11.73
C PRO A 248 52.24 -24.24 -12.13
N GLU A 249 52.68 -24.63 -13.33
CA GLU A 249 52.51 -25.99 -13.85
C GLU A 249 53.18 -27.05 -12.97
N GLU A 250 54.39 -26.74 -12.51
CA GLU A 250 55.18 -27.55 -11.57
C GLU A 250 54.66 -27.50 -10.11
N GLY A 251 53.57 -26.75 -9.86
CA GLY A 251 53.09 -26.44 -8.52
C GLY A 251 53.92 -25.38 -7.80
N PHE A 252 53.55 -25.10 -6.56
CA PHE A 252 54.25 -24.18 -5.66
C PHE A 252 54.49 -24.84 -4.31
N LYS A 253 55.50 -24.40 -3.57
CA LYS A 253 55.67 -24.80 -2.18
C LYS A 253 55.10 -23.78 -1.23
N LEU A 254 54.75 -24.19 -0.01
CA LEU A 254 54.26 -23.26 1.01
C LEU A 254 55.36 -22.28 1.48
N GLU A 255 56.64 -22.65 1.37
CA GLU A 255 57.76 -21.74 1.63
C GLU A 255 57.78 -20.54 0.67
N ASP A 256 57.28 -20.72 -0.56
CA ASP A 256 57.22 -19.69 -1.60
C ASP A 256 55.97 -18.79 -1.46
N LEU A 257 54.95 -19.25 -0.72
CA LEU A 257 53.68 -18.55 -0.47
C LEU A 257 53.29 -18.61 1.02
N PRO A 258 54.08 -18.00 1.92
CA PRO A 258 53.86 -18.08 3.37
C PRO A 258 52.53 -17.46 3.80
N GLU A 259 51.94 -16.58 3.00
CA GLU A 259 50.65 -15.95 3.27
C GLU A 259 49.50 -16.98 3.33
N LEU A 260 49.63 -18.13 2.66
CA LEU A 260 48.66 -19.23 2.77
C LEU A 260 48.57 -19.78 4.20
N LYS A 261 49.66 -19.74 4.98
CA LYS A 261 49.67 -20.14 6.39
C LYS A 261 49.22 -19.04 7.34
N SER A 262 49.04 -17.81 6.84
CA SER A 262 48.60 -16.69 7.67
C SER A 262 47.13 -16.81 8.05
N VAL A 263 46.74 -16.16 9.16
CA VAL A 263 45.33 -16.10 9.60
C VAL A 263 44.41 -15.52 8.51
N ASN A 264 44.95 -14.64 7.66
CA ASN A 264 44.21 -13.96 6.60
C ASN A 264 44.18 -14.73 5.27
N GLY A 265 45.03 -15.75 5.09
CA GLY A 265 45.16 -16.49 3.83
C GLY A 265 45.59 -15.62 2.63
N ILE A 266 45.40 -16.15 1.43
CA ILE A 266 45.57 -15.45 0.15
C ILE A 266 44.23 -15.29 -0.54
N THR A 267 43.97 -14.11 -1.10
CA THR A 267 42.79 -13.85 -1.93
C THR A 267 43.15 -13.96 -3.41
N SER A 268 42.42 -14.82 -4.12
CA SER A 268 42.58 -15.05 -5.57
C SER A 268 41.27 -14.71 -6.29
N GLU A 269 41.40 -14.07 -7.45
CA GLU A 269 40.27 -13.73 -8.32
C GLU A 269 40.30 -14.59 -9.57
N PHE A 270 39.15 -15.13 -9.95
CA PHE A 270 38.95 -15.76 -11.25
C PHE A 270 37.66 -15.26 -11.87
N LYS A 271 37.59 -15.24 -13.20
CA LYS A 271 36.39 -14.85 -13.92
C LYS A 271 36.10 -15.79 -15.08
N SER A 272 34.83 -15.93 -15.40
CA SER A 272 34.39 -16.80 -16.48
C SER A 272 33.13 -16.26 -17.13
N LEU A 273 32.99 -16.47 -18.44
CA LEU A 273 31.80 -16.12 -19.19
C LEU A 273 30.77 -17.25 -19.01
N LEU A 274 29.75 -17.03 -18.18
CA LEU A 274 28.74 -18.03 -17.90
C LEU A 274 27.43 -17.69 -18.62
N THR A 275 26.89 -18.69 -19.30
CA THR A 275 25.54 -18.64 -19.89
C THR A 275 24.51 -19.15 -18.88
N ILE A 276 23.22 -19.11 -19.21
CA ILE A 276 22.14 -19.53 -18.32
C ILE A 276 22.24 -21.03 -17.97
N GLY A 277 21.97 -21.38 -16.72
CA GLY A 277 21.96 -22.76 -16.25
C GLY A 277 22.31 -22.91 -14.77
N GLU A 278 22.20 -24.14 -14.28
CA GLU A 278 22.63 -24.51 -12.94
C GLU A 278 24.11 -24.89 -12.96
N TYR A 279 24.92 -24.24 -12.15
CA TYR A 279 26.35 -24.47 -12.06
C TYR A 279 26.73 -25.02 -10.71
N ARG A 280 27.83 -25.76 -10.72
CA ARG A 280 28.48 -26.26 -9.51
C ARG A 280 29.97 -26.08 -9.68
N ILE A 281 30.62 -25.51 -8.68
CA ILE A 281 32.05 -25.30 -8.66
C ILE A 281 32.64 -25.97 -7.41
N LYS A 282 33.66 -26.78 -7.60
CA LYS A 282 34.42 -27.44 -6.53
C LYS A 282 35.86 -26.98 -6.60
N LEU A 283 36.41 -26.59 -5.45
CA LEU A 283 37.80 -26.17 -5.29
C LEU A 283 38.52 -27.13 -4.36
N GLU A 284 39.72 -27.54 -4.78
CA GLU A 284 40.57 -28.50 -4.10
C GLU A 284 42.01 -28.00 -4.12
N LEU A 285 42.77 -28.29 -3.07
CA LEU A 285 44.22 -28.19 -3.10
C LEU A 285 44.75 -29.61 -3.27
N ILE A 286 45.71 -29.81 -4.16
CA ILE A 286 46.33 -31.11 -4.39
C ILE A 286 47.83 -31.04 -4.15
N ALA A 287 48.40 -32.12 -3.64
CA ALA A 287 49.82 -32.38 -3.64
C ALA A 287 50.19 -33.09 -4.95
N LEU A 288 51.29 -32.65 -5.55
CA LEU A 288 51.92 -33.29 -6.70
C LEU A 288 53.01 -34.22 -6.16
N ASP A 289 52.80 -35.52 -6.23
CA ASP A 289 53.81 -36.54 -5.88
C ASP A 289 54.12 -37.47 -7.07
N GLU A 290 55.08 -38.39 -6.89
CA GLU A 290 55.50 -39.33 -7.93
C GLU A 290 54.46 -40.42 -8.23
N GLU A 291 53.43 -40.58 -7.38
CA GLU A 291 52.42 -41.64 -7.42
C GLU A 291 51.04 -41.14 -7.91
N GLY A 292 50.81 -39.82 -7.96
CA GLY A 292 49.61 -39.19 -8.49
C GLY A 292 49.23 -37.85 -7.82
N GLU A 293 47.95 -37.49 -7.95
CA GLU A 293 47.37 -36.31 -7.28
C GLU A 293 46.72 -36.72 -5.96
N ILE A 294 47.18 -36.18 -4.83
CA ILE A 294 46.55 -36.38 -3.53
C ILE A 294 45.83 -35.10 -3.11
N ILE A 295 44.55 -35.19 -2.76
CA ILE A 295 43.80 -34.05 -2.22
C ILE A 295 44.34 -33.70 -0.83
N VAL A 296 44.73 -32.43 -0.65
CA VAL A 296 45.27 -31.88 0.59
C VAL A 296 44.16 -31.08 1.28
N GLY A 297 43.71 -31.57 2.44
CA GLY A 297 42.61 -30.95 3.18
C GLY A 297 41.25 -31.18 2.53
N LYS A 298 40.27 -30.32 2.84
CA LYS A 298 38.87 -30.44 2.43
C LYS A 298 38.58 -29.63 1.17
N SER A 299 37.83 -30.26 0.26
CA SER A 299 37.28 -29.57 -0.89
C SER A 299 36.15 -28.61 -0.50
N THR A 300 36.06 -27.45 -1.16
CA THR A 300 34.92 -26.54 -1.01
C THR A 300 34.07 -26.53 -2.28
N GLU A 301 32.78 -26.78 -2.13
CA GLU A 301 31.82 -26.85 -3.23
C GLU A 301 30.73 -25.78 -3.06
N ARG A 302 30.30 -25.18 -4.18
CA ARG A 302 29.18 -24.25 -4.26
C ARG A 302 28.33 -24.55 -5.49
N SER A 303 27.02 -24.51 -5.31
CA SER A 303 26.03 -24.57 -6.40
C SER A 303 25.37 -23.21 -6.54
N PHE A 304 25.11 -22.79 -7.78
CA PHE A 304 24.49 -21.51 -8.08
C PHE A 304 23.81 -21.52 -9.44
N SER A 305 22.85 -20.62 -9.63
CA SER A 305 22.11 -20.50 -10.88
C SER A 305 22.44 -19.21 -11.61
N VAL A 306 22.64 -19.31 -12.91
CA VAL A 306 22.76 -18.17 -13.82
C VAL A 306 21.46 -18.04 -14.58
N GLN A 307 20.74 -16.92 -14.41
CA GLN A 307 19.40 -16.71 -14.95
C GLN A 307 19.27 -15.32 -15.59
N ARG A 308 18.43 -15.24 -16.63
CA ARG A 308 18.06 -13.97 -17.28
C ARG A 308 16.54 -13.84 -17.25
N TYR A 309 16.06 -12.71 -16.76
CA TYR A 309 14.64 -12.41 -16.65
C TYR A 309 14.25 -11.31 -17.65
N PRO A 310 13.04 -11.38 -18.24
CA PRO A 310 12.44 -10.25 -18.93
C PRO A 310 12.39 -9.01 -18.05
N GLU A 311 12.96 -7.90 -18.51
CA GLU A 311 13.02 -6.64 -17.78
C GLU A 311 11.68 -5.91 -17.87
N LEU A 312 10.98 -5.75 -16.74
CA LEU A 312 9.75 -4.96 -16.65
C LEU A 312 10.08 -3.47 -16.63
N ILE A 313 9.59 -2.73 -17.62
CA ILE A 313 9.78 -1.28 -17.76
C ILE A 313 8.68 -0.52 -17.02
N SER A 314 7.43 -0.94 -17.21
CA SER A 314 6.27 -0.26 -16.61
C SER A 314 5.05 -1.16 -16.53
N LYS A 315 4.12 -0.79 -15.65
CA LYS A 315 2.80 -1.41 -15.51
C LYS A 315 1.74 -0.33 -15.47
N PHE A 316 0.59 -0.61 -16.06
CA PHE A 316 -0.57 0.26 -16.03
C PHE A 316 -1.83 -0.58 -15.82
N PRO A 317 -2.65 -0.30 -14.81
CA PRO A 317 -2.47 0.70 -13.75
C PRO A 317 -1.22 0.48 -12.88
N ASP A 318 -0.61 1.57 -12.38
CA ASP A 318 0.47 1.50 -11.38
C ASP A 318 -0.06 1.71 -9.95
N SER A 319 0.77 1.50 -8.92
CA SER A 319 0.39 1.53 -7.51
C SER A 319 -0.18 2.86 -7.02
N ASP A 320 0.22 3.94 -7.68
CA ASP A 320 -0.05 5.30 -7.22
C ASP A 320 -1.33 5.87 -7.84
N ILE A 321 -1.95 5.14 -8.77
CA ILE A 321 -3.15 5.62 -9.46
C ILE A 321 -4.39 5.32 -8.62
N THR A 322 -5.02 6.40 -8.16
CA THR A 322 -6.37 6.41 -7.59
C THR A 322 -7.26 7.22 -8.53
N GLY A 323 -8.46 6.71 -8.85
CA GLY A 323 -9.38 7.42 -9.75
C GLY A 323 -9.52 6.84 -11.15
N LEU A 324 -9.13 5.59 -11.38
CA LEU A 324 -9.27 4.97 -12.70
C LEU A 324 -10.71 4.69 -13.09
N THR A 325 -10.99 4.87 -14.37
CA THR A 325 -12.21 4.42 -15.03
C THR A 325 -11.94 3.17 -15.87
N ASN A 326 -13.00 2.48 -16.28
CA ASN A 326 -12.84 1.37 -17.23
C ASN A 326 -12.27 1.84 -18.58
N ASP A 327 -12.52 3.09 -18.98
CA ASP A 327 -11.99 3.65 -20.23
C ASP A 327 -10.47 3.85 -20.22
N ASP A 328 -9.86 3.91 -19.03
CA ASP A 328 -8.41 3.98 -18.88
C ASP A 328 -7.75 2.60 -19.07
N LEU A 329 -8.49 1.51 -18.92
CA LEU A 329 -7.98 0.13 -18.97
C LEU A 329 -7.92 -0.40 -20.40
N PHE A 330 -7.36 0.39 -21.33
CA PHE A 330 -7.18 0.03 -22.74
C PHE A 330 -8.42 -0.65 -23.37
N PRO A 331 -9.60 0.00 -23.35
CA PRO A 331 -10.82 -0.58 -23.86
C PRO A 331 -10.70 -0.92 -25.35
N GLN A 332 -11.12 -2.13 -25.73
CA GLN A 332 -11.17 -2.56 -27.13
C GLN A 332 -12.47 -3.32 -27.43
N GLU A 333 -13.12 -2.97 -28.53
CA GLU A 333 -14.25 -3.75 -29.05
C GLU A 333 -13.73 -4.96 -29.83
N ILE A 334 -13.94 -6.16 -29.31
CA ILE A 334 -13.50 -7.41 -29.92
C ILE A 334 -14.71 -8.32 -30.08
N ASP A 335 -15.06 -8.63 -31.33
CA ASP A 335 -16.23 -9.45 -31.68
C ASP A 335 -17.56 -8.91 -31.12
N GLY A 336 -17.72 -7.59 -31.15
CA GLY A 336 -18.92 -6.90 -30.64
C GLY A 336 -19.03 -6.86 -29.10
N VAL A 337 -17.96 -7.21 -28.38
CA VAL A 337 -17.88 -7.13 -26.93
C VAL A 337 -16.75 -6.20 -26.53
N MET A 338 -17.05 -5.19 -25.68
CA MET A 338 -16.02 -4.34 -25.08
C MET A 338 -15.21 -5.13 -24.04
N ARG A 339 -13.90 -5.19 -24.24
CA ARG A 339 -12.92 -5.83 -23.36
C ARG A 339 -11.96 -4.78 -22.79
N TYR A 340 -11.45 -5.05 -21.59
CA TYR A 340 -10.55 -4.16 -20.85
C TYR A 340 -9.30 -4.92 -20.44
N PHE A 341 -8.17 -4.23 -20.33
CA PHE A 341 -6.87 -4.84 -20.14
C PHE A 341 -6.00 -4.05 -19.16
N ILE A 342 -5.30 -4.80 -18.30
CA ILE A 342 -4.12 -4.30 -17.57
C ILE A 342 -2.91 -4.52 -18.47
N LYS A 343 -1.99 -3.55 -18.55
CA LYS A 343 -0.83 -3.59 -19.43
C LYS A 343 0.47 -3.67 -18.63
N LEU A 344 1.29 -4.68 -18.91
CA LEU A 344 2.68 -4.75 -18.46
C LEU A 344 3.58 -4.56 -19.68
N THR A 345 4.59 -3.70 -19.55
CA THR A 345 5.54 -3.38 -20.62
C THR A 345 6.91 -3.91 -20.25
N TYR A 346 7.48 -4.75 -21.11
CA TYR A 346 8.80 -5.33 -20.96
C TYR A 346 9.74 -4.83 -22.05
N LYS A 347 11.03 -4.79 -21.75
CA LYS A 347 12.07 -4.49 -22.73
C LYS A 347 12.22 -5.65 -23.70
N LEU A 348 12.15 -5.37 -25.00
CA LEU A 348 12.36 -6.38 -26.04
C LEU A 348 13.86 -6.52 -26.33
N ASP A 349 14.52 -7.36 -25.55
CA ASP A 349 15.95 -7.66 -25.70
C ASP A 349 16.17 -9.14 -26.08
N GLY A 350 16.30 -9.43 -27.37
CA GLY A 350 16.29 -10.80 -27.89
C GLY A 350 14.88 -11.30 -28.24
N ASP A 351 14.71 -12.61 -28.36
CA ASP A 351 13.42 -13.20 -28.75
C ASP A 351 12.54 -13.54 -27.55
N LEU A 352 11.83 -12.53 -27.03
CA LEU A 352 10.88 -12.70 -25.94
C LEU A 352 9.58 -13.37 -26.45
N ARG A 353 9.13 -14.46 -25.82
CA ARG A 353 7.94 -15.23 -26.23
C ARG A 353 7.04 -15.56 -25.03
N LEU A 354 5.78 -15.90 -25.29
CA LEU A 354 4.91 -16.53 -24.29
C LEU A 354 5.32 -17.99 -24.08
N THR A 355 5.28 -18.46 -22.85
CA THR A 355 5.47 -19.88 -22.52
C THR A 355 4.29 -20.73 -23.00
N ASP A 356 4.51 -22.03 -23.22
CA ASP A 356 3.44 -22.97 -23.60
C ASP A 356 2.31 -23.04 -22.55
N ASN A 357 2.63 -22.72 -21.28
CA ASN A 357 1.68 -22.70 -20.18
C ASN A 357 1.16 -21.28 -19.84
N ALA A 358 1.45 -20.28 -20.69
CA ALA A 358 1.16 -18.88 -20.40
C ALA A 358 -0.32 -18.62 -20.10
N PHE A 359 -1.25 -19.24 -20.85
CA PHE A 359 -2.69 -19.06 -20.64
C PHE A 359 -3.16 -19.59 -19.29
N ASN A 360 -2.64 -20.72 -18.82
CA ASN A 360 -2.97 -21.24 -17.49
C ASN A 360 -2.38 -20.35 -16.37
N LEU A 361 -1.18 -19.81 -16.58
CA LEU A 361 -0.56 -18.86 -15.65
C LEU A 361 -1.32 -17.53 -15.59
N LEU A 362 -1.84 -17.05 -16.73
CA LEU A 362 -2.73 -15.88 -16.79
C LEU A 362 -4.07 -16.16 -16.09
N ARG A 363 -4.72 -17.31 -16.35
CA ARG A 363 -5.98 -17.70 -15.69
C ARG A 363 -5.84 -17.82 -14.17
N SER A 364 -4.68 -18.25 -13.69
CA SER A 364 -4.37 -18.40 -12.27
C SER A 364 -3.75 -17.15 -11.64
N SER A 365 -3.48 -16.11 -12.43
CA SER A 365 -3.19 -14.76 -11.91
C SER A 365 -4.46 -14.19 -11.29
N THR A 366 -4.37 -13.11 -10.53
CA THR A 366 -5.52 -12.62 -9.75
C THR A 366 -5.70 -11.12 -9.81
N VAL A 367 -6.94 -10.69 -9.96
CA VAL A 367 -7.40 -9.31 -9.75
C VAL A 367 -8.62 -9.37 -8.84
N TYR A 368 -8.48 -8.92 -7.60
CA TYR A 368 -9.55 -8.97 -6.58
C TYR A 368 -9.86 -7.58 -6.03
N SER A 369 -11.12 -7.33 -5.67
CA SER A 369 -11.48 -6.13 -4.91
C SER A 369 -11.09 -6.29 -3.43
N SER A 370 -10.42 -5.28 -2.89
CA SER A 370 -10.07 -5.18 -1.47
C SER A 370 -11.34 -5.05 -0.64
N GLY A 371 -11.51 -5.90 0.38
CA GLY A 371 -12.64 -5.83 1.32
C GLY A 371 -13.98 -6.35 0.79
N GLY A 372 -14.01 -6.98 -0.40
CA GLY A 372 -15.22 -7.50 -1.04
C GLY A 372 -15.16 -9.00 -1.41
N SER A 373 -16.00 -9.40 -2.36
CA SER A 373 -16.04 -10.78 -2.90
C SER A 373 -14.70 -11.16 -3.55
N ILE A 374 -14.18 -12.35 -3.22
CA ILE A 374 -12.93 -12.94 -3.75
C ILE A 374 -13.10 -13.45 -5.19
N ALA A 375 -14.01 -12.88 -5.97
CA ALA A 375 -14.22 -13.28 -7.36
C ALA A 375 -13.11 -12.70 -8.22
N ASN A 376 -12.37 -13.57 -8.92
CA ASN A 376 -11.28 -13.14 -9.78
C ASN A 376 -11.86 -12.38 -10.98
N LEU A 377 -11.33 -11.18 -11.23
CA LEU A 377 -11.78 -10.33 -12.33
C LEU A 377 -10.99 -10.55 -13.62
N ILE A 378 -10.06 -11.51 -13.67
CA ILE A 378 -9.49 -11.93 -14.95
C ILE A 378 -10.59 -12.49 -15.86
N ASP A 379 -10.60 -12.03 -17.11
CA ASP A 379 -11.55 -12.44 -18.13
C ASP A 379 -11.12 -13.78 -18.75
N THR A 380 -11.41 -14.87 -18.04
CA THR A 380 -11.08 -16.23 -18.46
C THR A 380 -11.76 -16.64 -19.76
N ASP A 381 -12.93 -16.08 -20.05
CA ASP A 381 -13.69 -16.39 -21.27
C ASP A 381 -12.96 -15.82 -22.49
N PHE A 382 -12.45 -14.58 -22.39
CA PHE A 382 -11.62 -14.01 -23.44
C PHE A 382 -10.28 -14.73 -23.59
N LEU A 383 -9.64 -15.14 -22.48
CA LEU A 383 -8.39 -15.91 -22.53
C LEU A 383 -8.56 -17.23 -23.30
N SER A 384 -9.62 -17.99 -23.04
CA SER A 384 -9.90 -19.23 -23.78
C SER A 384 -10.16 -18.95 -25.26
N LYS A 385 -10.90 -17.89 -25.59
CA LYS A 385 -11.12 -17.50 -26.99
C LYS A 385 -9.81 -17.10 -27.69
N ALA A 386 -8.95 -16.35 -27.00
CA ALA A 386 -7.67 -15.90 -27.54
C ALA A 386 -6.68 -17.06 -27.75
N GLU A 387 -6.75 -18.11 -26.93
CA GLU A 387 -5.98 -19.35 -27.10
C GLU A 387 -6.44 -20.17 -28.31
N GLU A 388 -7.75 -20.20 -28.58
CA GLU A 388 -8.35 -20.97 -29.68
C GLU A 388 -8.33 -20.25 -31.04
N THR A 389 -8.20 -18.92 -31.06
CA THR A 389 -8.33 -18.12 -32.29
C THR A 389 -6.97 -17.64 -32.81
N ASP A 390 -6.61 -18.08 -34.01
CA ASP A 390 -5.36 -17.70 -34.68
C ASP A 390 -5.19 -16.18 -34.75
N GLY A 391 -4.01 -15.70 -34.35
CA GLY A 391 -3.62 -14.29 -34.39
C GLY A 391 -4.14 -13.41 -33.24
N TYR A 392 -5.06 -13.90 -32.40
CA TYR A 392 -5.55 -13.12 -31.25
C TYR A 392 -4.44 -12.86 -30.24
N VAL A 393 -3.59 -13.86 -29.99
CA VAL A 393 -2.47 -13.75 -29.06
C VAL A 393 -1.55 -12.58 -29.40
N SER A 394 -1.06 -12.53 -30.65
CA SER A 394 -0.16 -11.47 -31.13
C SER A 394 -0.81 -10.10 -31.25
N LYS A 395 -2.14 -10.04 -31.30
CA LYS A 395 -2.90 -8.79 -31.49
C LYS A 395 -3.40 -8.19 -30.18
N TYR A 396 -3.76 -9.02 -29.19
CA TYR A 396 -4.49 -8.60 -28.00
C TYR A 396 -3.88 -9.04 -26.67
N ILE A 397 -2.99 -10.05 -26.65
CA ILE A 397 -2.42 -10.57 -25.40
C ILE A 397 -0.95 -10.22 -25.27
N PHE A 398 -0.14 -10.54 -26.27
CA PHE A 398 1.30 -10.29 -26.25
C PHE A 398 1.73 -9.62 -27.54
N VAL A 399 1.81 -8.28 -27.49
CA VAL A 399 2.03 -7.42 -28.64
C VAL A 399 3.45 -6.87 -28.59
N LYS A 400 4.23 -7.05 -29.65
CA LYS A 400 5.60 -6.52 -29.76
C LYS A 400 5.59 -5.24 -30.61
N GLU A 401 6.10 -4.14 -30.09
CA GLU A 401 6.10 -2.83 -30.75
C GLU A 401 7.46 -2.15 -30.56
N GLY A 402 8.22 -1.97 -31.64
CA GLY A 402 9.55 -1.38 -31.56
C GLY A 402 10.47 -2.17 -30.63
N ASP A 403 11.06 -1.49 -29.64
CA ASP A 403 11.99 -2.06 -28.66
C ASP A 403 11.30 -2.53 -27.36
N VAL A 404 9.96 -2.65 -27.37
CA VAL A 404 9.18 -3.08 -26.21
C VAL A 404 8.18 -4.19 -26.57
N ALA A 405 7.80 -4.96 -25.55
CA ALA A 405 6.72 -5.94 -25.63
C ALA A 405 5.67 -5.66 -24.55
N HIS A 406 4.41 -5.74 -24.93
CA HIS A 406 3.26 -5.48 -24.08
C HIS A 406 2.52 -6.77 -23.79
N LEU A 407 2.41 -7.12 -22.51
CA LEU A 407 1.54 -8.16 -22.01
C LEU A 407 0.24 -7.51 -21.52
N TYR A 408 -0.84 -7.75 -22.25
CA TYR A 408 -2.18 -7.30 -21.95
C TYR A 408 -2.95 -8.42 -21.23
N ILE A 409 -3.39 -8.12 -20.02
CA ILE A 409 -4.08 -9.05 -19.12
C ILE A 409 -5.55 -8.68 -19.12
N PRO A 410 -6.43 -9.48 -19.75
CA PRO A 410 -7.82 -9.13 -19.92
C PRO A 410 -8.55 -9.21 -18.58
N VAL A 411 -9.33 -8.19 -18.27
CA VAL A 411 -10.10 -8.06 -17.03
C VAL A 411 -11.55 -7.72 -17.32
N LYS A 412 -12.44 -8.19 -16.45
CA LYS A 412 -13.85 -7.82 -16.42
C LYS A 412 -13.99 -6.36 -16.01
N PRO A 413 -15.12 -5.70 -16.36
CA PRO A 413 -15.39 -4.33 -15.94
C PRO A 413 -15.22 -4.16 -14.42
N LEU A 414 -14.40 -3.19 -14.03
CA LEU A 414 -14.17 -2.86 -12.64
C LEU A 414 -15.33 -2.03 -12.10
N ARG A 415 -15.62 -2.22 -10.82
CA ARG A 415 -16.61 -1.44 -10.09
C ARG A 415 -16.03 -0.08 -9.72
N PRO A 416 -16.84 0.98 -9.70
CA PRO A 416 -16.41 2.27 -9.19
C PRO A 416 -16.11 2.19 -7.68
N GLN A 417 -15.38 3.18 -7.17
CA GLN A 417 -15.05 3.37 -5.75
C GLN A 417 -14.45 2.11 -5.09
N THR A 418 -13.58 1.39 -5.79
CA THR A 418 -13.06 0.09 -5.33
C THR A 418 -11.54 0.03 -5.51
N ASN A 419 -10.84 -0.44 -4.47
CA ASN A 419 -9.42 -0.73 -4.55
C ASN A 419 -9.19 -2.18 -4.99
N TYR A 420 -8.30 -2.40 -5.94
CA TYR A 420 -7.99 -3.71 -6.51
C TYR A 420 -6.59 -4.17 -6.14
N GLN A 421 -6.44 -5.44 -5.78
CA GLN A 421 -5.16 -6.11 -5.63
C GLN A 421 -4.90 -6.99 -6.85
N VAL A 422 -3.77 -6.75 -7.50
CA VAL A 422 -3.32 -7.49 -8.68
C VAL A 422 -2.14 -8.37 -8.28
N ARG A 423 -2.15 -9.61 -8.74
CA ARG A 423 -1.00 -10.51 -8.69
C ARG A 423 -0.87 -11.23 -10.04
N ILE A 424 0.24 -10.98 -10.72
CA ILE A 424 0.59 -11.62 -12.00
C ILE A 424 1.62 -12.70 -11.73
N ASN A 425 1.33 -13.90 -12.21
CA ASN A 425 2.19 -15.05 -11.98
C ASN A 425 3.52 -14.93 -12.74
N PRO A 426 4.60 -15.56 -12.22
CA PRO A 426 5.86 -15.63 -12.93
C PRO A 426 5.75 -16.59 -14.13
N ASN A 427 6.76 -16.57 -15.00
CA ASN A 427 6.92 -17.54 -16.11
C ASN A 427 5.85 -17.50 -17.21
N ILE A 428 5.18 -16.37 -17.40
CA ILE A 428 4.24 -16.14 -18.52
C ILE A 428 5.01 -15.85 -19.81
N ILE A 429 6.03 -15.00 -19.75
CA ILE A 429 6.92 -14.67 -20.87
C ILE A 429 8.36 -15.03 -20.55
N TYR A 430 9.16 -15.35 -21.56
CA TYR A 430 10.56 -15.79 -21.41
C TYR A 430 11.39 -15.48 -22.65
N TYR A 431 12.72 -15.50 -22.52
CA TYR A 431 13.63 -15.36 -23.65
C TYR A 431 13.91 -16.71 -24.32
N PHE A 432 13.70 -16.76 -25.63
CA PHE A 432 13.96 -17.92 -26.47
C PHE A 432 15.34 -17.81 -27.12
N GLY A 433 16.16 -18.87 -27.02
CA GLY A 433 17.54 -18.90 -27.53
C GLY A 433 17.78 -19.96 -28.60
N GLY A 434 16.84 -20.12 -29.54
CA GLY A 434 16.86 -21.22 -30.50
C GLY A 434 16.13 -22.45 -29.96
N ASN A 435 16.58 -23.67 -30.21
CA ASN A 435 15.79 -24.88 -29.89
C ASN A 435 15.55 -25.15 -28.39
N ASN A 436 16.07 -24.31 -27.48
CA ASN A 436 15.96 -24.47 -26.04
C ASN A 436 15.52 -23.17 -25.34
N PHE A 437 14.92 -23.35 -24.16
CA PHE A 437 14.65 -22.31 -23.18
C PHE A 437 15.96 -21.66 -22.71
N ASP A 438 16.10 -20.35 -22.90
CA ASP A 438 17.37 -19.64 -22.75
C ASP A 438 17.27 -18.53 -21.70
N GLY A 439 16.49 -18.76 -20.63
CA GLY A 439 16.33 -17.83 -19.51
C GLY A 439 15.05 -18.02 -18.74
N SER A 440 15.07 -17.66 -17.45
CA SER A 440 13.90 -17.68 -16.58
C SER A 440 12.79 -16.77 -17.09
N GLY A 441 11.53 -17.18 -16.95
CA GLY A 441 10.43 -16.33 -17.36
C GLY A 441 10.23 -15.15 -16.42
N ASN A 442 9.32 -14.22 -16.74
CA ASN A 442 9.10 -13.01 -15.95
C ASN A 442 8.94 -13.31 -14.45
N LYS A 443 9.38 -12.36 -13.62
CA LYS A 443 9.14 -12.42 -12.17
C LYS A 443 7.66 -12.20 -11.85
N ALA A 444 7.25 -12.65 -10.67
CA ALA A 444 5.89 -12.45 -10.18
C ALA A 444 5.72 -10.98 -9.78
N GLU A 445 4.61 -10.36 -10.16
CA GLU A 445 4.32 -8.96 -9.86
C GLU A 445 3.09 -8.86 -8.98
N SER A 446 3.11 -7.96 -7.99
CA SER A 446 1.98 -7.73 -7.10
C SER A 446 1.87 -6.25 -6.75
N TRP A 447 0.69 -5.65 -6.92
CA TRP A 447 0.44 -4.24 -6.58
C TRP A 447 -1.06 -3.98 -6.38
N SER A 448 -1.44 -2.74 -6.07
CA SER A 448 -2.83 -2.34 -5.93
C SER A 448 -3.11 -1.00 -6.58
N PHE A 449 -4.31 -0.79 -7.10
CA PHE A 449 -4.76 0.50 -7.65
C PHE A 449 -6.24 0.75 -7.31
N GLY A 450 -6.72 2.00 -7.46
CA GLY A 450 -8.09 2.37 -7.09
C GLY A 450 -8.92 2.93 -8.25
N THR A 451 -10.19 2.55 -8.33
CA THR A 451 -11.14 3.13 -9.29
C THR A 451 -11.82 4.39 -8.73
N MET A 452 -12.29 5.25 -9.63
CA MET A 452 -12.93 6.52 -9.30
C MET A 452 -14.19 6.35 -8.45
N ALA A 453 -14.33 7.20 -7.42
CA ALA A 453 -15.51 7.25 -6.57
C ALA A 453 -16.73 7.82 -7.29
N VAL A 454 -17.91 7.25 -7.03
CA VAL A 454 -19.18 7.80 -7.53
C VAL A 454 -19.52 9.08 -6.74
N PRO A 455 -19.92 10.18 -7.39
CA PRO A 455 -20.37 11.37 -6.68
C PRO A 455 -21.54 11.02 -5.76
N THR A 456 -21.56 11.60 -4.56
CA THR A 456 -22.64 11.39 -3.58
C THR A 456 -23.29 12.71 -3.24
N VAL A 457 -24.56 12.87 -3.57
CA VAL A 457 -25.35 14.07 -3.27
C VAL A 457 -26.13 13.88 -1.98
N THR A 458 -25.99 14.85 -1.08
CA THR A 458 -26.66 14.90 0.22
C THR A 458 -27.81 15.91 0.25
N GLY A 459 -27.80 16.92 -0.64
CA GLY A 459 -28.84 17.95 -0.66
C GLY A 459 -28.83 18.82 -1.91
N LEU A 460 -29.97 19.46 -2.15
CA LEU A 460 -30.20 20.43 -3.23
C LEU A 460 -30.85 21.68 -2.61
N SER A 461 -30.19 22.83 -2.69
CA SER A 461 -30.65 24.05 -1.98
C SER A 461 -31.94 24.64 -2.55
N ILE A 462 -32.11 24.54 -3.87
CA ILE A 462 -33.26 25.10 -4.61
C ILE A 462 -33.82 24.00 -5.52
N GLY A 463 -34.91 23.36 -5.08
CA GLY A 463 -35.60 22.32 -5.85
C GLY A 463 -36.58 22.85 -6.89
N SER A 464 -36.80 24.18 -6.99
CA SER A 464 -37.71 24.76 -7.97
C SER A 464 -37.33 26.18 -8.34
N VAL A 465 -37.43 26.52 -9.63
CA VAL A 465 -37.18 27.86 -10.18
C VAL A 465 -38.30 28.29 -11.11
N GLY A 466 -38.48 29.60 -11.31
CA GLY A 466 -39.39 30.12 -12.35
C GLY A 466 -38.83 29.89 -13.76
N GLU A 467 -39.69 29.77 -14.78
CA GLU A 467 -39.32 29.67 -16.20
C GLU A 467 -38.42 30.83 -16.67
N ASP A 468 -38.52 31.98 -15.99
CA ASP A 468 -37.70 33.17 -16.19
C ASP A 468 -36.43 33.22 -15.32
N TYR A 469 -35.99 32.09 -14.75
CA TYR A 469 -34.78 31.98 -13.90
C TYR A 469 -33.56 32.75 -14.41
N ASP A 470 -32.85 33.41 -13.50
CA ASP A 470 -31.61 34.11 -13.82
C ASP A 470 -30.50 33.08 -14.11
N VAL A 471 -29.97 33.09 -15.33
CA VAL A 471 -28.88 32.20 -15.76
C VAL A 471 -27.55 32.49 -15.06
N SER A 472 -27.44 33.64 -14.38
CA SER A 472 -26.28 34.02 -13.56
C SER A 472 -26.37 33.57 -12.11
N GLU A 473 -27.54 33.08 -11.67
CA GLU A 473 -27.74 32.54 -10.33
C GLU A 473 -27.59 31.00 -10.35
N PRO A 474 -26.60 30.44 -9.64
CA PRO A 474 -26.43 28.99 -9.57
C PRO A 474 -27.40 28.36 -8.58
N ILE A 475 -27.79 27.11 -8.84
CA ILE A 475 -28.32 26.23 -7.80
C ILE A 475 -27.17 25.52 -7.09
N ILE A 476 -27.32 25.25 -5.79
CA ILE A 476 -26.27 24.60 -5.00
C ILE A 476 -26.62 23.13 -4.78
N ILE A 477 -25.70 22.24 -5.15
CA ILE A 477 -25.77 20.81 -4.88
C ILE A 477 -24.70 20.46 -3.85
N THR A 478 -25.09 20.00 -2.67
CA THR A 478 -24.14 19.61 -1.61
C THR A 478 -23.89 18.11 -1.62
N GLY A 479 -22.67 17.69 -1.32
CA GLY A 479 -22.30 16.28 -1.39
C GLY A 479 -20.82 16.01 -1.17
N ASP A 480 -20.41 14.79 -1.53
CA ASP A 480 -19.06 14.27 -1.42
C ASP A 480 -18.59 13.68 -2.74
N TYR A 481 -17.28 13.48 -2.86
CA TYR A 481 -16.61 12.94 -4.04
C TYR A 481 -16.90 13.78 -5.30
N PHE A 482 -16.74 15.10 -5.23
CA PHE A 482 -16.72 15.99 -6.40
C PHE A 482 -15.30 16.29 -6.89
N ASP A 483 -14.34 15.47 -6.46
CA ASP A 483 -12.89 15.56 -6.59
C ASP A 483 -12.32 15.32 -7.99
N SER A 484 -13.16 15.25 -9.03
CA SER A 484 -12.68 15.12 -10.41
C SER A 484 -12.56 16.48 -11.11
N ASP A 485 -11.54 16.66 -11.93
CA ASP A 485 -11.34 17.86 -12.76
C ASP A 485 -12.51 18.12 -13.74
N ASN A 486 -13.37 17.12 -14.00
CA ASN A 486 -14.48 17.22 -14.93
C ASN A 486 -15.79 16.68 -14.33
N ILE A 487 -16.47 17.49 -13.52
CA ILE A 487 -17.85 17.24 -13.08
C ILE A 487 -18.82 17.91 -14.05
N THR A 488 -19.81 17.16 -14.53
CA THR A 488 -20.93 17.70 -15.32
C THR A 488 -22.26 17.38 -14.68
N VAL A 489 -23.25 18.25 -14.90
CA VAL A 489 -24.61 18.08 -14.38
C VAL A 489 -25.59 18.20 -15.54
N ARG A 490 -26.58 17.30 -15.57
CA ARG A 490 -27.62 17.22 -16.60
C ARG A 490 -29.01 17.24 -15.94
N PHE A 491 -29.94 17.95 -16.56
CA PHE A 491 -31.36 18.00 -16.22
C PHE A 491 -32.12 17.21 -17.29
N ASN A 492 -32.58 16.00 -16.97
CA ASN A 492 -33.00 14.97 -17.94
C ASN A 492 -31.91 14.75 -18.98
N ASP A 493 -32.06 15.30 -20.20
CA ASP A 493 -31.10 15.19 -21.31
C ASP A 493 -30.30 16.49 -21.56
N THR A 494 -30.59 17.57 -20.83
CA THR A 494 -30.01 18.90 -21.08
C THR A 494 -28.88 19.21 -20.11
N TYR A 495 -27.68 19.50 -20.61
CA TYR A 495 -26.52 19.84 -19.78
C TYR A 495 -26.65 21.22 -19.16
N ALA A 496 -26.24 21.33 -17.89
CA ALA A 496 -26.01 22.60 -17.23
C ALA A 496 -25.03 23.47 -18.05
N TYR A 497 -25.24 24.78 -18.03
CA TYR A 497 -24.39 25.70 -18.78
C TYR A 497 -22.97 25.76 -18.23
N ARG A 498 -22.83 25.67 -16.90
CA ARG A 498 -21.54 25.68 -16.19
C ARG A 498 -21.70 24.99 -14.84
N VAL A 499 -20.66 24.29 -14.43
CA VAL A 499 -20.55 23.71 -13.08
C VAL A 499 -19.24 24.17 -12.48
N ASN A 500 -19.28 24.81 -11.31
CA ASN A 500 -18.08 25.09 -10.52
C ASN A 500 -18.05 24.15 -9.32
N VAL A 501 -16.93 23.49 -9.11
CA VAL A 501 -16.71 22.60 -7.97
C VAL A 501 -16.04 23.39 -6.85
N HIS A 502 -16.60 23.30 -5.64
CA HIS A 502 -16.03 23.88 -4.43
C HIS A 502 -15.80 22.78 -3.40
N ASN A 503 -14.53 22.51 -3.11
CA ASN A 503 -14.13 21.53 -2.10
C ASN A 503 -13.61 22.28 -0.87
N SER A 504 -14.12 21.93 0.32
CA SER A 504 -13.68 22.48 1.60
C SER A 504 -13.53 21.38 2.65
N ASP A 505 -12.77 21.64 3.72
CA ASP A 505 -12.61 20.72 4.85
C ASP A 505 -13.96 20.40 5.56
N THR A 506 -14.96 21.27 5.39
CA THR A 506 -16.29 21.14 5.99
C THR A 506 -17.34 20.48 5.08
N GLY A 507 -16.97 20.13 3.84
CA GLY A 507 -17.85 19.51 2.85
C GLY A 507 -17.64 20.05 1.44
N SER A 508 -18.09 19.31 0.43
CA SER A 508 -18.00 19.70 -0.98
C SER A 508 -19.36 20.14 -1.53
N TYR A 509 -19.38 21.10 -2.45
CA TYR A 509 -20.59 21.51 -3.14
C TYR A 509 -20.33 21.95 -4.58
N LEU A 510 -21.38 21.91 -5.40
CA LEU A 510 -21.37 22.34 -6.78
C LEU A 510 -22.23 23.60 -6.92
N GLU A 511 -21.71 24.62 -7.60
CA GLU A 511 -22.52 25.69 -8.17
C GLU A 511 -22.90 25.31 -9.60
N VAL A 512 -24.18 25.02 -9.81
CA VAL A 512 -24.70 24.56 -11.09
C VAL A 512 -25.50 25.69 -11.73
N TYR A 513 -24.99 26.21 -12.84
CA TYR A 513 -25.66 27.26 -13.61
C TYR A 513 -26.60 26.61 -14.62
N LEU A 514 -27.88 26.96 -14.53
CA LEU A 514 -28.93 26.37 -15.35
C LEU A 514 -28.71 26.61 -16.86
N PRO A 515 -29.20 25.71 -17.72
CA PRO A 515 -29.11 25.85 -19.17
C PRO A 515 -29.65 27.19 -19.69
N ARG A 516 -29.12 27.69 -20.81
CA ARG A 516 -29.46 29.03 -21.34
C ARG A 516 -29.75 29.02 -22.83
N GLY A 517 -30.38 30.09 -23.33
CA GLY A 517 -30.61 30.28 -24.76
C GLY A 517 -31.64 29.28 -25.30
N ARG A 518 -31.30 28.58 -26.39
CA ARG A 518 -32.18 27.57 -27.00
C ARG A 518 -32.35 26.32 -26.14
N ASP A 519 -31.41 26.07 -25.24
CA ASP A 519 -31.37 24.89 -24.37
C ASP A 519 -31.98 25.21 -22.99
N ARG A 520 -32.66 26.36 -22.84
CA ARG A 520 -33.33 26.76 -21.60
C ARG A 520 -34.38 25.70 -21.22
N LEU A 521 -34.44 25.35 -19.94
CA LEU A 521 -35.38 24.36 -19.45
C LEU A 521 -36.82 24.89 -19.53
N GLU A 522 -37.70 24.12 -20.17
CA GLU A 522 -39.13 24.40 -20.22
C GLU A 522 -39.81 24.10 -18.87
N PRO A 523 -41.03 24.61 -18.62
CA PRO A 523 -41.77 24.24 -17.42
C PRO A 523 -41.99 22.73 -17.29
N GLY A 524 -41.56 22.12 -16.19
CA GLY A 524 -41.57 20.67 -16.01
C GLY A 524 -40.80 20.20 -14.77
N VAL A 525 -40.79 18.88 -14.55
CA VAL A 525 -40.01 18.21 -13.51
C VAL A 525 -38.83 17.49 -14.15
N TYR A 526 -37.66 17.59 -13.53
CA TYR A 526 -36.39 17.15 -14.08
C TYR A 526 -35.68 16.23 -13.09
N ASP A 527 -35.12 15.15 -13.64
CA ASP A 527 -34.11 14.35 -12.99
C ASP A 527 -32.77 15.07 -13.10
N VAL A 528 -32.02 15.13 -12.01
CA VAL A 528 -30.69 15.76 -11.98
C VAL A 528 -29.65 14.66 -11.94
N THR A 529 -28.86 14.52 -13.01
CA THR A 529 -27.76 13.55 -13.10
C THR A 529 -26.43 14.27 -12.97
N ILE A 530 -25.63 13.87 -11.98
CA ILE A 530 -24.27 14.36 -11.76
C ILE A 530 -23.33 13.29 -12.30
N LEU A 531 -22.45 13.65 -13.25
CA LEU A 531 -21.51 12.74 -13.88
C LEU A 531 -20.07 13.17 -13.61
N LYS A 532 -19.19 12.20 -13.39
CA LYS A 532 -17.73 12.40 -13.45
C LYS A 532 -17.19 12.00 -14.81
N ASN A 533 -16.34 12.84 -15.38
CA ASN A 533 -15.71 12.64 -16.68
C ASN A 533 -16.73 12.30 -17.80
N ASN A 534 -17.97 12.81 -17.69
CA ASN A 534 -19.10 12.48 -18.57
C ASN A 534 -19.44 10.97 -18.66
N HIS A 535 -19.17 10.20 -17.60
CA HIS A 535 -19.33 8.75 -17.62
C HIS A 535 -20.51 8.27 -16.74
N GLU A 536 -21.48 7.59 -17.35
CA GLU A 536 -22.73 7.15 -16.70
C GLU A 536 -22.50 6.17 -15.52
N ASN A 537 -21.50 5.28 -15.61
CA ASN A 537 -21.11 4.37 -14.52
C ASN A 537 -20.56 5.09 -13.27
N TYR A 538 -20.18 6.35 -13.41
CA TYR A 538 -19.66 7.21 -12.34
C TYR A 538 -20.59 8.41 -12.14
N SER A 539 -21.89 8.14 -12.15
CA SER A 539 -22.93 9.13 -12.00
C SER A 539 -23.87 8.83 -10.83
N GLN A 540 -24.57 9.86 -10.39
CA GLN A 540 -25.72 9.73 -9.51
C GLN A 540 -26.88 10.54 -10.08
N THR A 541 -28.06 9.92 -10.14
CA THR A 541 -29.29 10.56 -10.58
C THR A 541 -30.23 10.78 -9.40
N LEU A 542 -30.71 12.01 -9.27
CA LEU A 542 -31.73 12.44 -8.33
C LEU A 542 -33.06 12.59 -9.09
N TYR A 543 -33.90 11.57 -8.97
CA TYR A 543 -35.16 11.52 -9.70
C TYR A 543 -36.14 12.59 -9.21
N SER A 544 -36.70 13.35 -10.16
CA SER A 544 -37.73 14.37 -9.95
C SER A 544 -37.39 15.38 -8.85
N SER A 545 -36.10 15.69 -8.72
CA SER A 545 -35.57 16.51 -7.64
C SER A 545 -35.56 18.01 -7.95
N PHE A 546 -35.78 18.38 -9.22
CA PHE A 546 -35.79 19.77 -9.67
C PHE A 546 -37.04 20.06 -10.50
N SER A 547 -37.61 21.26 -10.37
CA SER A 547 -38.74 21.68 -11.19
C SER A 547 -38.60 23.10 -11.73
N VAL A 548 -39.07 23.31 -12.95
CA VAL A 548 -39.22 24.63 -13.56
C VAL A 548 -40.71 24.94 -13.57
N VAL A 549 -41.09 25.99 -12.86
CA VAL A 549 -42.47 26.44 -12.75
C VAL A 549 -42.72 27.44 -13.86
N LYS A 550 -43.78 27.23 -14.64
CA LYS A 550 -44.19 28.13 -15.71
C LYS A 550 -44.24 29.58 -15.20
N ALA A 551 -43.66 30.50 -15.98
CA ALA A 551 -43.73 31.92 -15.67
C ALA A 551 -45.20 32.31 -15.58
N SER A 552 -45.63 32.62 -14.37
CA SER A 552 -46.93 33.14 -14.06
C SER A 552 -46.78 34.62 -13.81
N SER A 553 -47.72 35.44 -14.28
CA SER A 553 -47.84 36.83 -13.82
C SER A 553 -48.21 36.93 -12.34
N LEU A 554 -48.52 35.79 -11.71
CA LEU A 554 -48.82 35.67 -10.29
C LEU A 554 -47.55 35.21 -9.54
N PRO A 555 -47.24 35.81 -8.37
CA PRO A 555 -46.14 35.37 -7.52
C PRO A 555 -46.20 33.87 -7.21
N VAL A 556 -45.03 33.24 -7.08
CA VAL A 556 -44.92 31.83 -6.67
C VAL A 556 -45.70 31.63 -5.35
N PRO A 557 -46.61 30.65 -5.26
CA PRO A 557 -47.41 30.45 -4.05
C PRO A 557 -46.52 30.18 -2.84
N GLN A 558 -46.56 31.08 -1.86
CA GLN A 558 -45.94 30.88 -0.54
C GLN A 558 -47.03 30.45 0.45
N ASP A 559 -46.66 29.59 1.41
CA ASP A 559 -47.60 29.09 2.41
C ASP A 559 -48.22 30.23 3.23
N GLY A 560 -49.56 30.28 3.30
CA GLY A 560 -50.31 31.32 4.00
C GLY A 560 -50.63 32.59 3.20
N ILE A 561 -50.34 32.66 1.90
CA ILE A 561 -50.62 33.81 1.03
C ILE A 561 -51.59 33.40 -0.10
N ARG A 562 -52.56 34.27 -0.46
CA ARG A 562 -53.52 34.06 -1.56
C ARG A 562 -53.64 35.30 -2.46
N VAL A 563 -53.44 35.15 -3.77
CA VAL A 563 -53.72 36.25 -4.71
C VAL A 563 -55.23 36.38 -4.94
N LYS A 564 -55.79 37.58 -4.73
CA LYS A 564 -57.23 37.89 -4.88
C LYS A 564 -57.59 38.33 -6.29
N THR A 565 -56.80 39.24 -6.87
CA THR A 565 -57.15 39.92 -8.13
C THR A 565 -55.89 40.33 -8.88
N ASP A 566 -55.86 40.08 -10.19
CA ASP A 566 -54.91 40.69 -11.13
C ASP A 566 -55.60 41.90 -11.77
N SER A 567 -55.02 43.09 -11.58
CA SER A 567 -55.54 44.33 -12.16
C SER A 567 -54.48 45.03 -13.02
N ARG A 568 -54.94 45.94 -13.89
CA ARG A 568 -54.03 46.82 -14.66
C ARG A 568 -53.11 47.64 -13.75
N LEU A 569 -53.53 47.91 -12.53
CA LEU A 569 -52.80 48.75 -11.57
C LEU A 569 -51.73 47.96 -10.80
N GLY A 570 -51.97 46.67 -10.58
CA GLY A 570 -51.16 45.83 -9.71
C GLY A 570 -51.92 44.57 -9.28
N ASP A 571 -51.22 43.69 -8.59
CA ASP A 571 -51.77 42.42 -8.11
C ASP A 571 -52.09 42.53 -6.61
N VAL A 572 -53.25 42.04 -6.20
CA VAL A 572 -53.69 42.10 -4.80
C VAL A 572 -53.43 40.77 -4.12
N VAL A 573 -52.59 40.79 -3.10
CA VAL A 573 -52.14 39.64 -2.34
C VAL A 573 -52.74 39.69 -0.94
N GLN A 574 -53.48 38.66 -0.56
CA GLN A 574 -54.09 38.50 0.76
C GLN A 574 -53.20 37.62 1.65
N SER A 575 -52.93 38.09 2.87
CA SER A 575 -52.44 37.22 3.94
C SER A 575 -53.61 36.39 4.49
N VAL A 576 -53.52 35.06 4.49
CA VAL A 576 -54.63 34.19 4.92
C VAL A 576 -54.80 34.19 6.45
N LYS A 577 -53.74 34.51 7.19
CA LYS A 577 -53.73 34.53 8.67
C LYS A 577 -54.15 35.87 9.27
N THR A 578 -54.04 36.97 8.53
CA THR A 578 -54.37 38.33 8.99
C THR A 578 -55.34 38.98 7.99
N SER A 579 -56.32 39.78 8.43
CA SER A 579 -57.24 40.48 7.50
C SER A 579 -56.53 41.67 6.84
N SER A 580 -55.45 41.38 6.12
CA SER A 580 -54.55 42.32 5.48
C SER A 580 -54.35 41.94 4.02
N ASP A 581 -54.50 42.93 3.16
CA ASP A 581 -54.20 42.82 1.74
C ASP A 581 -53.10 43.81 1.34
N THR A 582 -52.23 43.37 0.44
CA THR A 582 -51.16 44.18 -0.16
C THR A 582 -51.41 44.30 -1.66
N LEU A 583 -51.45 45.53 -2.18
CA LEU A 583 -51.43 45.81 -3.61
C LEU A 583 -49.96 45.93 -4.06
N LEU A 584 -49.49 44.95 -4.81
CA LEU A 584 -48.20 44.97 -5.49
C LEU A 584 -48.33 45.81 -6.76
N LEU A 585 -47.83 47.05 -6.72
CA LEU A 585 -48.07 48.00 -7.79
C LEU A 585 -47.22 47.67 -9.02
N LYS A 586 -47.83 47.59 -10.21
CA LYS A 586 -47.08 47.34 -11.45
C LYS A 586 -46.21 48.54 -11.81
N SER A 587 -45.00 48.30 -12.32
CA SER A 587 -44.07 49.36 -12.75
C SER A 587 -44.66 50.33 -13.78
N SER A 588 -45.65 49.90 -14.57
CA SER A 588 -46.35 50.76 -15.54
C SER A 588 -47.26 51.80 -14.86
N SER A 589 -47.86 51.44 -13.74
CA SER A 589 -48.75 52.30 -12.95
C SER A 589 -47.97 53.22 -12.02
N SER A 590 -46.83 52.76 -11.50
CA SER A 590 -45.95 53.53 -10.61
C SER A 590 -45.13 54.61 -11.35
N ARG A 591 -45.20 54.67 -12.68
CA ARG A 591 -44.59 55.71 -13.52
C ARG A 591 -45.52 56.92 -13.76
N GLN A 592 -46.76 56.86 -13.31
CA GLN A 592 -47.72 57.95 -13.46
C GLN A 592 -47.49 58.98 -12.36
N GLY A 593 -47.37 60.27 -12.73
CA GLY A 593 -47.23 61.35 -11.73
C GLY A 593 -48.48 61.54 -10.86
N TYR A 594 -49.65 61.12 -11.36
CA TYR A 594 -50.92 61.17 -10.64
C TYR A 594 -51.54 59.78 -10.63
N LEU A 595 -51.79 59.24 -9.45
CA LEU A 595 -52.32 57.89 -9.27
C LEU A 595 -53.57 57.93 -8.39
N TYR A 596 -54.65 57.32 -8.86
CA TYR A 596 -55.90 57.18 -8.12
C TYR A 596 -56.19 55.70 -7.86
N LEU A 597 -56.37 55.33 -6.59
CA LEU A 597 -56.63 53.95 -6.16
C LEU A 597 -57.93 53.87 -5.35
N ASP A 598 -58.91 53.14 -5.88
CA ASP A 598 -60.09 52.75 -5.12
C ASP A 598 -59.81 51.45 -4.36
N LEU A 599 -59.45 51.57 -3.08
CA LEU A 599 -58.97 50.45 -2.29
C LEU A 599 -60.09 49.47 -1.92
N ASP A 600 -61.33 49.93 -1.79
CA ASP A 600 -62.48 49.05 -1.56
C ASP A 600 -62.76 48.19 -2.80
N LYS A 601 -62.66 48.78 -3.99
CA LYS A 601 -62.82 48.04 -5.26
C LYS A 601 -61.67 47.06 -5.51
N LEU A 602 -60.44 47.41 -5.12
CA LEU A 602 -59.25 46.58 -5.38
C LEU A 602 -59.11 45.42 -4.38
N MET A 603 -59.28 45.68 -3.08
CA MET A 603 -58.98 44.72 -2.01
C MET A 603 -60.24 44.13 -1.37
N GLY A 604 -61.38 44.80 -1.53
CA GLY A 604 -62.64 44.48 -0.89
C GLY A 604 -62.94 45.38 0.31
N GLU A 605 -64.23 45.61 0.54
CA GLU A 605 -64.73 46.50 1.58
C GLU A 605 -64.39 46.02 3.00
N ASN A 606 -64.21 44.71 3.23
CA ASN A 606 -64.04 44.13 4.56
C ASN A 606 -62.58 43.92 5.00
N VAL A 607 -61.62 44.38 4.19
CA VAL A 607 -60.20 44.34 4.54
C VAL A 607 -59.90 45.40 5.58
N LEU A 608 -59.22 45.00 6.66
CA LEU A 608 -58.92 45.89 7.78
C LEU A 608 -57.65 46.69 7.51
N VAL A 609 -56.55 45.99 7.25
CA VAL A 609 -55.23 46.59 7.00
C VAL A 609 -54.97 46.57 5.50
N ARG A 610 -54.61 47.72 4.91
CA ARG A 610 -54.32 47.81 3.48
C ARG A 610 -52.91 48.33 3.26
N LYS A 611 -52.17 47.61 2.44
CA LYS A 611 -50.77 47.89 2.11
C LYS A 611 -50.64 48.14 0.62
N ILE A 612 -49.78 49.06 0.23
CA ILE A 612 -49.38 49.30 -1.15
C ILE A 612 -47.87 49.15 -1.19
N GLU A 613 -47.39 48.23 -2.00
CA GLU A 613 -45.96 47.97 -2.18
C GLU A 613 -45.52 48.50 -3.55
N PHE A 614 -44.43 49.26 -3.55
CA PHE A 614 -43.91 49.91 -4.76
C PHE A 614 -42.74 49.11 -5.35
N PRO A 615 -42.67 48.94 -6.68
CA PRO A 615 -41.60 48.20 -7.30
C PRO A 615 -40.29 48.99 -7.25
N ASN A 616 -39.14 48.31 -7.17
CA ASN A 616 -37.80 48.90 -7.05
C ASN A 616 -37.45 49.98 -8.09
N ASN A 617 -38.11 49.98 -9.25
CA ASN A 617 -37.86 50.91 -10.35
C ASN A 617 -38.94 52.01 -10.51
N TRP A 618 -39.73 52.28 -9.48
CA TRP A 618 -40.76 53.31 -9.53
C TRP A 618 -40.20 54.74 -9.56
N ARG A 619 -41.02 55.70 -10.02
CA ARG A 619 -40.67 57.13 -10.05
C ARG A 619 -41.48 57.88 -9.01
N ASN A 620 -40.98 59.03 -8.57
CA ASN A 620 -41.71 59.92 -7.66
C ASN A 620 -43.13 60.19 -8.17
N ILE A 621 -44.11 60.02 -7.29
CA ILE A 621 -45.52 60.26 -7.57
C ILE A 621 -45.89 61.64 -7.04
N THR A 622 -46.30 62.55 -7.92
CA THR A 622 -46.72 63.92 -7.57
C THR A 622 -47.94 63.91 -6.66
N SER A 623 -48.91 63.02 -6.92
CA SER A 623 -50.10 62.87 -6.07
C SER A 623 -50.64 61.44 -6.13
N LEU A 624 -50.76 60.80 -4.97
CA LEU A 624 -51.41 59.51 -4.79
C LEU A 624 -52.71 59.70 -4.01
N SER A 625 -53.86 59.58 -4.68
CA SER A 625 -55.18 59.65 -4.06
C SER A 625 -55.75 58.26 -3.88
N THR A 626 -56.19 57.95 -2.67
CA THR A 626 -56.79 56.67 -2.30
C THR A 626 -58.18 56.89 -1.72
N THR A 627 -59.12 56.03 -2.07
CA THR A 627 -60.48 56.06 -1.51
C THR A 627 -60.84 54.74 -0.84
N SER A 628 -61.51 54.85 0.30
CA SER A 628 -62.12 53.71 0.96
C SER A 628 -63.21 54.11 1.96
N LYS A 629 -64.00 53.14 2.41
CA LYS A 629 -65.03 53.34 3.43
C LYS A 629 -64.48 53.80 4.78
N TRP A 630 -63.19 53.53 5.03
CA TRP A 630 -62.53 53.87 6.30
C TRP A 630 -61.87 55.26 6.24
N VAL A 631 -61.22 55.57 5.13
CA VAL A 631 -60.47 56.82 4.93
C VAL A 631 -60.29 57.10 3.45
N ASN A 632 -60.43 58.37 3.07
CA ASN A 632 -59.88 58.89 1.83
C ASN A 632 -58.59 59.66 2.16
N ALA A 633 -57.50 59.35 1.48
CA ALA A 633 -56.20 59.98 1.72
C ALA A 633 -55.53 60.34 0.40
N THR A 634 -55.01 61.57 0.30
CA THR A 634 -54.18 62.03 -0.81
C THR A 634 -52.80 62.40 -0.30
N LEU A 635 -51.77 61.71 -0.78
CA LEU A 635 -50.36 61.96 -0.45
C LEU A 635 -49.71 62.73 -1.59
N TYR A 636 -49.05 63.84 -1.26
CA TYR A 636 -48.39 64.71 -2.23
C TYR A 636 -46.86 64.52 -2.21
N ASN A 637 -46.29 64.44 -3.41
CA ASN A 637 -44.86 64.30 -3.68
C ASN A 637 -44.22 63.09 -2.96
N LEU A 638 -44.83 61.92 -3.15
CA LEU A 638 -44.35 60.65 -2.61
C LEU A 638 -43.06 60.24 -3.34
N ARG A 639 -41.98 60.02 -2.58
CA ARG A 639 -40.64 59.71 -3.09
C ARG A 639 -39.93 58.73 -2.15
N LEU A 640 -38.89 58.08 -2.67
CA LEU A 640 -38.01 57.22 -1.88
C LEU A 640 -37.31 58.02 -0.77
N ASP A 641 -37.18 57.43 0.42
CA ASP A 641 -36.35 58.01 1.47
C ASP A 641 -34.87 57.83 1.10
N SER A 642 -34.20 58.94 0.79
CA SER A 642 -32.77 58.94 0.44
C SER A 642 -31.85 58.48 1.56
N SER A 643 -32.34 58.34 2.80
CA SER A 643 -31.56 57.83 3.93
C SER A 643 -31.51 56.31 4.05
N LEU A 644 -32.31 55.58 3.26
CA LEU A 644 -32.47 54.12 3.32
C LEU A 644 -32.04 53.42 2.01
N TYR A 645 -30.96 53.89 1.37
CA TYR A 645 -30.42 53.24 0.17
C TYR A 645 -30.06 51.77 0.44
N GLY A 646 -30.72 50.84 -0.26
CA GLY A 646 -30.44 49.40 -0.22
C GLY A 646 -31.46 48.53 0.50
N THR A 647 -32.55 49.10 1.03
CA THR A 647 -33.69 48.29 1.51
C THR A 647 -34.69 48.09 0.36
N ASP A 648 -35.04 46.84 0.07
CA ASP A 648 -35.98 46.45 -1.00
C ASP A 648 -37.47 46.61 -0.58
N ASP A 649 -37.76 47.11 0.62
CA ASP A 649 -39.11 47.20 1.18
C ASP A 649 -39.66 48.64 1.11
N TYR A 650 -40.44 48.94 0.06
CA TYR A 650 -41.13 50.23 -0.11
C TYR A 650 -42.65 50.07 0.10
N GLU A 651 -43.13 50.30 1.33
CA GLU A 651 -44.51 50.01 1.72
C GLU A 651 -45.25 51.27 2.21
N LEU A 652 -46.49 51.44 1.76
CA LEU A 652 -47.45 52.41 2.31
C LEU A 652 -48.62 51.66 2.96
N ARG A 653 -48.85 51.93 4.25
CA ARG A 653 -49.96 51.40 5.04
C ARG A 653 -51.07 52.43 5.14
N LEU A 654 -52.28 52.02 4.74
CA LEU A 654 -53.47 52.86 4.73
C LEU A 654 -54.67 52.07 5.28
N GLY A 655 -55.56 52.73 6.02
CA GLY A 655 -56.80 52.14 6.48
C GLY A 655 -56.79 51.87 7.97
N ARG A 656 -57.39 50.77 8.43
CA ARG A 656 -57.58 50.53 9.86
C ARG A 656 -56.29 50.01 10.49
N VAL A 657 -55.96 50.52 11.67
CA VAL A 657 -54.88 49.99 12.52
C VAL A 657 -55.14 48.52 12.86
N ASP A 658 -54.06 47.74 13.02
CA ASP A 658 -54.12 46.37 13.54
C ASP A 658 -54.96 46.30 14.85
N PRO A 659 -55.98 45.42 14.93
CA PRO A 659 -56.82 45.26 16.12
C PRO A 659 -56.07 45.08 17.43
N ASN A 660 -54.87 44.49 17.41
CA ASN A 660 -54.04 44.25 18.59
C ASN A 660 -53.45 45.54 19.19
N LEU A 661 -53.29 46.60 18.40
CA LEU A 661 -52.76 47.89 18.86
C LEU A 661 -53.84 48.78 19.50
N ILE A 662 -55.12 48.56 19.15
CA ILE A 662 -56.25 49.39 19.61
C ILE A 662 -56.37 49.48 21.15
N PRO A 663 -56.26 48.38 21.94
CA PRO A 663 -56.33 48.46 23.39
C PRO A 663 -55.21 49.32 24.01
N THR A 664 -54.04 49.35 23.38
CA THR A 664 -52.89 50.16 23.82
C THR A 664 -53.11 51.63 23.49
N LEU A 665 -53.60 51.93 22.29
CA LEU A 665 -53.96 53.29 21.87
C LEU A 665 -55.06 53.90 22.76
N LYS A 666 -56.10 53.11 23.09
CA LYS A 666 -57.20 53.53 23.98
C LYS A 666 -56.75 53.88 25.40
N ARG A 667 -55.73 53.22 25.94
CA ARG A 667 -55.18 53.54 27.28
C ARG A 667 -54.63 54.96 27.36
N GLY A 668 -54.12 55.50 26.25
CA GLY A 668 -53.61 56.87 26.18
C GLY A 668 -54.68 57.96 26.09
N MET A 669 -55.97 57.61 25.97
CA MET A 669 -57.08 58.54 25.77
C MET A 669 -58.17 58.35 26.85
N ILE A 670 -57.84 58.77 28.07
CA ILE A 670 -58.75 58.69 29.23
C ILE A 670 -59.85 59.76 29.09
N ASN A 671 -61.11 59.38 29.33
CA ASN A 671 -62.31 60.24 29.27
C ASN A 671 -62.68 60.79 27.87
N THR A 672 -62.34 60.07 26.79
CA THR A 672 -62.76 60.44 25.42
C THR A 672 -63.58 59.32 24.78
N ALA A 673 -64.66 59.67 24.09
CA ALA A 673 -65.45 58.71 23.32
C ALA A 673 -64.93 58.65 21.88
N VAL A 674 -64.52 57.46 21.41
CA VAL A 674 -64.04 57.26 20.03
C VAL A 674 -65.22 57.27 19.06
N LYS A 675 -65.14 58.08 18.00
CA LYS A 675 -66.20 58.31 17.01
C LYS A 675 -65.83 57.89 15.59
N SER A 676 -64.59 57.46 15.34
CA SER A 676 -64.18 56.83 14.09
C SER A 676 -63.40 55.54 14.37
N GLU A 677 -63.08 54.78 13.33
CA GLU A 677 -62.01 53.79 13.43
C GLU A 677 -60.65 54.47 13.65
N PHE A 678 -59.68 53.72 14.18
CA PHE A 678 -58.29 54.14 14.22
C PHE A 678 -57.68 53.93 12.84
N ILE A 679 -57.26 55.02 12.21
CA ILE A 679 -56.77 55.03 10.83
C ILE A 679 -55.26 55.16 10.81
N GLU A 680 -54.57 54.15 10.29
CA GLU A 680 -53.13 54.19 10.05
C GLU A 680 -52.85 54.81 8.68
N ILE A 681 -51.93 55.79 8.67
CA ILE A 681 -51.28 56.28 7.45
C ILE A 681 -49.78 56.27 7.74
N GLY A 682 -49.15 55.14 7.44
CA GLY A 682 -47.73 54.87 7.69
C GLY A 682 -46.99 54.63 6.38
N ALA A 683 -45.72 55.04 6.32
CA ALA A 683 -44.88 54.86 5.15
C ALA A 683 -43.52 54.32 5.58
N GLU A 684 -43.04 53.28 4.91
CA GLU A 684 -41.78 52.58 5.19
C GLU A 684 -40.92 52.61 3.92
N GLY A 685 -39.67 53.09 4.05
CA GLY A 685 -38.82 53.37 2.89
C GLY A 685 -39.25 54.56 2.02
N LEU A 686 -40.29 55.30 2.44
CA LEU A 686 -40.96 56.34 1.65
C LEU A 686 -41.12 57.65 2.43
N THR A 687 -41.04 58.78 1.73
CA THR A 687 -41.32 60.12 2.27
C THR A 687 -42.31 60.89 1.39
N PHE A 688 -43.04 61.82 2.00
CA PHE A 688 -44.01 62.70 1.33
C PHE A 688 -43.99 64.08 1.98
N ASP A 689 -44.51 65.10 1.28
CA ASP A 689 -44.51 66.47 1.81
C ASP A 689 -45.78 66.80 2.61
N LYS A 690 -46.92 66.23 2.19
CA LYS A 690 -48.24 66.53 2.77
C LYS A 690 -49.20 65.37 2.53
N ILE A 691 -50.06 65.13 3.51
CA ILE A 691 -51.25 64.28 3.39
C ILE A 691 -52.51 65.10 3.61
N GLU A 692 -53.50 64.89 2.76
CA GLU A 692 -54.87 65.35 2.93
C GLU A 692 -55.74 64.14 3.24
N VAL A 693 -56.45 64.19 4.36
CA VAL A 693 -57.14 63.03 4.91
C VAL A 693 -58.57 63.39 5.22
N GLU A 694 -59.48 62.48 4.88
CA GLU A 694 -60.90 62.57 5.16
C GLU A 694 -61.36 61.29 5.86
N ILE A 695 -61.88 61.43 7.09
CA ILE A 695 -62.30 60.32 7.95
C ILE A 695 -63.79 60.49 8.29
N PRO A 696 -64.63 59.45 8.10
CA PRO A 696 -66.01 59.46 8.57
C PRO A 696 -66.09 59.27 10.09
N TYR A 697 -67.05 59.94 10.72
CA TYR A 697 -67.38 59.75 12.12
C TYR A 697 -68.82 59.26 12.30
N VAL A 698 -69.06 58.49 13.36
CA VAL A 698 -70.33 57.87 13.69
C VAL A 698 -70.76 58.22 15.12
N ASN A 699 -72.07 58.16 15.39
CA ASN A 699 -72.64 58.36 16.72
C ASN A 699 -72.25 59.70 17.39
N SER A 700 -72.12 60.77 16.61
CA SER A 700 -71.87 62.13 17.07
C SER A 700 -72.64 63.13 16.22
N ASP A 701 -73.03 64.26 16.80
CA ASP A 701 -73.64 65.39 16.08
C ASP A 701 -72.59 66.28 15.36
N GLY A 702 -71.30 65.96 15.52
CA GLY A 702 -70.19 66.68 14.92
C GLY A 702 -69.91 68.06 15.55
N GLN A 703 -70.55 68.41 16.68
CA GLN A 703 -70.37 69.73 17.29
C GLN A 703 -69.12 69.80 18.19
N ARG A 704 -68.81 68.73 18.93
CA ARG A 704 -67.71 68.69 19.93
C ARG A 704 -66.64 67.65 19.63
N ILE A 705 -66.41 67.37 18.35
CA ILE A 705 -65.39 66.40 17.95
C ILE A 705 -63.98 67.03 17.92
N ARG A 706 -62.97 66.18 18.09
CA ARG A 706 -61.54 66.48 17.89
C ARG A 706 -60.91 65.40 17.04
N VAL A 707 -59.89 65.76 16.26
CA VAL A 707 -59.05 64.79 15.53
C VAL A 707 -57.72 64.67 16.25
N LEU A 708 -57.36 63.46 16.66
CA LEU A 708 -56.09 63.17 17.31
C LEU A 708 -55.20 62.35 16.38
N ARG A 709 -53.90 62.68 16.35
CA ARG A 709 -52.83 61.91 15.72
C ARG A 709 -51.92 61.33 16.79
N TYR A 710 -51.76 60.01 16.80
CA TYR A 710 -50.75 59.34 17.58
C TYR A 710 -49.45 59.27 16.80
N ASP A 711 -48.38 59.77 17.41
CA ASP A 711 -47.03 59.64 16.90
C ASP A 711 -46.40 58.38 17.48
N GLU A 712 -46.09 57.41 16.64
CA GLU A 712 -45.53 56.12 17.06
C GLU A 712 -44.10 56.25 17.61
N THR A 713 -43.34 57.25 17.16
CA THR A 713 -41.95 57.48 17.60
C THR A 713 -41.92 58.00 19.02
N PHE A 714 -42.74 59.02 19.31
CA PHE A 714 -42.79 59.65 20.63
C PHE A 714 -43.86 59.05 21.56
N ARG A 715 -44.69 58.14 21.05
CA ARG A 715 -45.80 57.48 21.75
C ARG A 715 -46.78 58.45 22.40
N GLN A 716 -47.06 59.57 21.73
CA GLN A 716 -47.89 60.67 22.24
C GLN A 716 -49.01 61.06 21.26
N TRP A 717 -50.11 61.57 21.80
CA TRP A 717 -51.24 62.09 21.04
C TRP A 717 -51.12 63.60 20.82
N TYR A 718 -51.38 64.03 19.59
CA TYR A 718 -51.38 65.43 19.17
C TYR A 718 -52.71 65.77 18.51
N GLU A 719 -53.32 66.88 18.89
CA GLU A 719 -54.53 67.37 18.23
C GLU A 719 -54.21 67.91 16.84
N GLN A 720 -55.02 67.56 15.85
CA GLN A 720 -54.87 67.99 14.46
C GLN A 720 -55.95 69.02 14.11
N PRO A 721 -55.59 70.17 13.52
CA PRO A 721 -56.57 71.11 12.97
C PRO A 721 -57.38 70.45 11.85
N PHE A 722 -58.70 70.60 11.89
CA PHE A 722 -59.61 69.98 10.91
C PHE A 722 -60.77 70.91 10.56
N THR A 723 -61.39 70.62 9.42
CA THR A 723 -62.68 71.16 8.99
C THR A 723 -63.72 70.04 9.02
N LYS A 724 -64.96 70.36 9.40
CA LYS A 724 -66.04 69.38 9.50
C LYS A 724 -67.04 69.52 8.36
N ASP A 725 -67.42 68.40 7.77
CA ASP A 725 -68.55 68.25 6.87
C ASP A 725 -69.70 67.58 7.63
N LEU A 726 -70.64 68.40 8.09
CA LEU A 726 -71.81 67.94 8.85
C LEU A 726 -72.83 67.20 7.98
N LEU A 727 -72.84 67.40 6.66
CA LEU A 727 -73.80 66.76 5.75
C LEU A 727 -73.43 65.29 5.54
N ASN A 728 -72.14 65.02 5.37
CA ASN A 728 -71.62 63.67 5.10
C ASN A 728 -71.06 62.98 6.36
N SER A 729 -71.07 63.66 7.51
CA SER A 729 -70.48 63.20 8.78
C SER A 729 -69.00 62.84 8.63
N ARG A 730 -68.22 63.77 8.07
CA ARG A 730 -66.77 63.58 7.82
C ARG A 730 -65.95 64.73 8.37
N VAL A 731 -64.70 64.44 8.71
CA VAL A 731 -63.68 65.46 9.00
C VAL A 731 -62.62 65.46 7.92
N HIS A 732 -62.18 66.64 7.52
CA HIS A 732 -61.08 66.84 6.60
C HIS A 732 -59.94 67.56 7.32
N PHE A 733 -58.73 67.06 7.17
CA PHE A 733 -57.54 67.70 7.74
C PHE A 733 -56.33 67.46 6.85
N SER A 734 -55.29 68.25 7.08
CA SER A 734 -53.99 68.05 6.45
C SER A 734 -52.92 67.82 7.50
N ALA A 735 -52.02 66.87 7.25
CA ALA A 735 -50.85 66.64 8.08
C ALA A 735 -49.58 66.58 7.22
N THR A 736 -48.43 66.89 7.82
CA THR A 736 -47.11 66.80 7.16
C THR A 736 -46.36 65.52 7.50
N GLN A 737 -46.94 64.70 8.38
CA GLN A 737 -46.36 63.46 8.87
C GLN A 737 -47.47 62.41 8.98
N GLY A 738 -47.08 61.16 8.75
CA GLY A 738 -47.93 60.00 8.99
C GLY A 738 -48.21 59.78 10.48
N GLY A 739 -48.94 58.70 10.76
CA GLY A 739 -49.29 58.27 12.11
C GLY A 739 -50.68 57.64 12.14
N ILE A 740 -51.18 57.47 13.37
CA ILE A 740 -52.51 56.89 13.60
C ILE A 740 -53.49 58.00 13.96
N PHE A 741 -54.54 58.15 13.16
CA PHE A 741 -55.55 59.19 13.32
C PHE A 741 -56.85 58.64 13.88
N VAL A 742 -57.53 59.40 14.73
CA VAL A 742 -58.85 59.03 15.28
C VAL A 742 -59.68 60.28 15.56
N VAL A 743 -60.99 60.19 15.31
CA VAL A 743 -61.97 61.20 15.71
C VAL A 743 -62.53 60.84 17.07
N VAL A 744 -62.50 61.78 18.01
CA VAL A 744 -63.00 61.60 19.37
C VAL A 744 -63.95 62.73 19.76
N GLU A 745 -64.75 62.49 20.79
CA GLU A 745 -65.59 63.48 21.48
C GLU A 745 -65.26 63.52 22.97
#